data_AF-A0A087VJ14-F1
#
_entry.id   AF-A0A087VJ14-F1
#
_cell.length_a   1.000
_cell.length_b   1.000
_cell.length_c   1.000
_cell.angle_alpha   90.00
_cell.angle_beta   90.00
_cell.angle_gamma   90.00
#
_symmetry.space_group_name_H-M   'P 1'
#
loop_
_entity.id
_entity.type
_entity.pdbx_description
1 polymer ?
#
loop_
_entity_poly.entity_id
_entity_poly.type
_entity_poly.pdbx_seq_one_letter_code
_entity_poly.pdbx_strand_id
1 'polypeptide(L)'
;GVTVYFHAILSKDFKLNPETHKVFIRAGGISPYLNWKDNICELNCTKDLGQHGYLIEGTVTLAKENMNKYIPYKYWVTCDEGEYEFIYKHPVSNNHVNRCLWIRRDLLNNGEWHQYDDIVCAKPSVMKNFWKIFSRDKNKDVVEGKIIAANIMLENIFSILGTWNSNNLRNFLFQLRQFHVVTSNPRVYDGREMLWTELNFGTQQVNELLLKYMRKIAFPFFAPEGAKASQEDVVVKSKLALGLTILTVVEDLQLPGFERDLADLCSLLCLDKMSQQAIRDEMNQIKKAFAAVTSLKVHMINLCQRCIDEQVDQWVWVLPLLHFFADPLQHDHLPMEEDTWAGLEGLPFAETRKKRHPGTLLQLMEEKKHLMEFDKNLVKSWICVLPLESLAEFIEKFSSDLLVTLQGVSYRLEDVYFSSYSSQVVESLLKTLLSTLDEKQARALEARSWQSCLTWCLKLHKSVCKHAKCGISIYLNQLYISLLLELVLLFFLLLCVCQVPRDAVQEAVEVLEVFSETLRHTRTWFRNALNQKLLKEYLDHVTFSLYWELQAWDEFVKISFPDEQFTEKWKKTLLADLEKRIQEEPPVNQILVYCCQHYRFTGLDSSIGWCFHNCATEAVTAACQTQSNLLEKISSYNMSRFSQLVSTIIVKSWPIKSGQSEDDFDEILHHILTWPDIKHIFSFNGTNTKLLEKLTDEAKNVMATADSVFMSVTDGIQKGCVLVKHLEEVFQHEKQFICIWEISEFSFRAPAAVTQVKELLQRRQEEVTLLRKEKKAIGTLLSMCRKVQASVKVDVGEVEFQHLEDLRSKRLNAVVSVTETPLRTYYSLSPKLKEFAQKMHSFKDSLIFQQFWEEAAQKAGEENESSEEEEEEDNIVPALDLDNVFSSLISPCFVSYERLYDDLRSGSLTLSAVDTIFQEFTNHPDDLKTELNTICELRPEEDRDWVDQRFQQIQQYHEMHLTFDAAKIIANVRESLNLSGDFSVLENLLDITEKLESYKTQKLDSISPELMHAKRLLQGITVNRRGCLRELAQQKEFVCWVREALKDINELKVFVDLASISAGENDMDVDRVACFHDTVHGYSSLLYDLRQESGFEDFMRCLKKLWRALDSDENLPKKLVS
;
A
#
# COMPACT_ATOMS: atom_id res chain seq x y z
N GLY A 1 -54.65 -32.24 -55.01
CA GLY A 1 -54.95 -32.83 -53.70
C GLY A 1 -53.66 -32.96 -52.91
N VAL A 2 -53.63 -33.87 -51.95
CA VAL A 2 -52.43 -34.41 -51.30
C VAL A 2 -52.33 -35.87 -51.72
N THR A 3 -51.18 -36.31 -52.19
CA THR A 3 -50.95 -37.69 -52.60
C THR A 3 -50.49 -38.49 -51.39
N VAL A 4 -51.25 -39.52 -51.01
CA VAL A 4 -50.94 -40.43 -49.91
C VAL A 4 -50.44 -41.75 -50.48
N TYR A 5 -49.21 -42.12 -50.12
CA TYR A 5 -48.61 -43.42 -50.39
C TYR A 5 -48.73 -44.28 -49.15
N PHE A 6 -49.38 -45.43 -49.24
CA PHE A 6 -49.46 -46.41 -48.17
C PHE A 6 -48.42 -47.48 -48.38
N HIS A 7 -47.65 -47.76 -47.33
CA HIS A 7 -46.64 -48.82 -47.30
C HIS A 7 -46.97 -49.73 -46.12
N ALA A 8 -47.23 -51.02 -46.37
CA ALA A 8 -47.50 -51.98 -45.31
C ALA A 8 -46.98 -53.37 -45.67
N ILE A 9 -46.96 -54.29 -44.70
CA ILE A 9 -46.58 -55.69 -44.96
C ILE A 9 -47.80 -56.57 -44.78
N LEU A 10 -48.25 -57.23 -45.84
CA LEU A 10 -49.35 -58.18 -45.78
C LEU A 10 -48.87 -59.54 -45.26
N SER A 11 -49.44 -60.00 -44.14
CA SER A 11 -49.14 -61.33 -43.58
C SER A 11 -49.51 -62.47 -44.54
N LYS A 12 -48.70 -63.53 -44.58
CA LYS A 12 -49.03 -64.78 -45.28
C LYS A 12 -50.25 -65.50 -44.72
N ASP A 13 -50.72 -65.15 -43.52
CA ASP A 13 -51.93 -65.73 -42.93
C ASP A 13 -53.20 -65.49 -43.78
N PHE A 14 -53.23 -64.45 -44.62
CA PHE A 14 -54.32 -64.20 -45.58
C PHE A 14 -54.33 -65.16 -46.78
N LYS A 15 -53.26 -65.95 -46.99
CA LYS A 15 -53.10 -66.86 -48.15
C LYS A 15 -53.37 -66.15 -49.49
N LEU A 16 -52.90 -64.92 -49.62
CA LEU A 16 -53.10 -64.11 -50.83
C LEU A 16 -52.46 -64.80 -52.04
N ASN A 17 -53.21 -64.91 -53.14
CA ASN A 17 -52.64 -65.15 -54.47
C ASN A 17 -52.51 -63.79 -55.17
N PRO A 18 -51.28 -63.27 -55.39
CA PRO A 18 -51.08 -61.95 -56.00
C PRO A 18 -51.65 -61.80 -57.41
N GLU A 19 -51.90 -62.91 -58.13
CA GLU A 19 -52.45 -62.86 -59.50
C GLU A 19 -53.98 -62.67 -59.53
N THR A 20 -54.69 -63.07 -58.47
CA THR A 20 -56.17 -63.11 -58.45
C THR A 20 -56.79 -62.30 -57.32
N HIS A 21 -56.09 -62.12 -56.21
CA HIS A 21 -56.58 -61.38 -55.05
C HIS A 21 -56.01 -59.97 -55.04
N LYS A 22 -56.86 -59.01 -54.64
CA LYS A 22 -56.50 -57.60 -54.52
C LYS A 22 -56.57 -57.15 -53.07
N VAL A 23 -55.79 -56.13 -52.73
CA VAL A 23 -55.81 -55.48 -51.43
C VAL A 23 -56.28 -54.04 -51.63
N PHE A 24 -57.24 -53.60 -50.81
CA PHE A 24 -57.79 -52.26 -50.84
C PHE A 24 -57.75 -51.60 -49.46
N ILE A 25 -57.72 -50.28 -49.42
CA ILE A 25 -57.99 -49.50 -48.22
C ILE A 25 -59.43 -48.99 -48.25
N ARG A 26 -60.13 -49.13 -47.13
CA ARG A 26 -61.44 -48.51 -46.87
C ARG A 26 -61.34 -47.63 -45.64
N ALA A 27 -61.98 -46.47 -45.67
CA ALA A 27 -61.93 -45.49 -44.59
C ALA A 27 -63.31 -44.86 -44.30
N GLY A 28 -63.41 -44.18 -43.16
CA GLY A 28 -64.53 -43.32 -42.81
C GLY A 28 -64.14 -41.84 -42.83
N GLY A 29 -65.08 -40.97 -43.24
CA GLY A 29 -64.94 -39.52 -43.15
C GLY A 29 -64.22 -38.85 -44.32
N ILE A 30 -64.09 -39.53 -45.48
CA ILE A 30 -63.42 -38.98 -46.68
C ILE A 30 -64.46 -38.73 -47.79
N SER A 31 -64.87 -37.48 -48.01
CA SER A 31 -65.73 -37.11 -49.16
C SER A 31 -64.97 -37.23 -50.49
N PRO A 32 -65.58 -37.73 -51.59
CA PRO A 32 -66.97 -38.18 -51.75
C PRO A 32 -67.21 -39.68 -51.45
N TYR A 33 -66.23 -40.40 -50.90
CA TYR A 33 -66.34 -41.85 -50.68
C TYR A 33 -67.38 -42.19 -49.59
N LEU A 34 -68.19 -43.22 -49.84
CA LEU A 34 -69.10 -43.79 -48.86
C LEU A 34 -68.30 -44.55 -47.79
N ASN A 35 -68.47 -44.10 -46.53
CA ASN A 35 -67.82 -44.68 -45.35
C ASN A 35 -67.87 -46.21 -45.36
N TRP A 36 -66.68 -46.84 -45.33
CA TRP A 36 -66.47 -48.30 -45.23
C TRP A 36 -67.03 -49.16 -46.39
N LYS A 37 -67.62 -48.56 -47.42
CA LYS A 37 -68.15 -49.29 -48.59
C LYS A 37 -67.24 -49.15 -49.82
N ASP A 38 -66.78 -47.94 -50.09
CA ASP A 38 -65.98 -47.66 -51.27
C ASP A 38 -64.49 -48.00 -51.03
N ASN A 39 -63.84 -48.56 -52.05
CA ASN A 39 -62.41 -48.80 -52.05
C ASN A 39 -61.70 -47.49 -52.40
N ILE A 40 -60.87 -46.99 -51.49
CA ILE A 40 -60.23 -45.67 -51.59
C ILE A 40 -58.88 -45.76 -52.30
N CYS A 41 -58.13 -46.83 -52.03
CA CYS A 41 -56.82 -47.07 -52.61
C CYS A 41 -56.64 -48.57 -52.87
N GLU A 42 -56.18 -48.94 -54.06
CA GLU A 42 -55.73 -50.29 -54.39
C GLU A 42 -54.24 -50.42 -54.10
N LEU A 43 -53.83 -51.52 -53.46
CA LEU A 43 -52.44 -51.81 -53.13
C LEU A 43 -51.93 -53.01 -53.94
N ASN A 44 -50.71 -52.87 -54.43
CA ASN A 44 -50.01 -53.89 -55.20
C ASN A 44 -48.92 -54.53 -54.34
N CYS A 45 -48.72 -55.84 -54.50
CA CYS A 45 -47.58 -56.54 -53.91
C CYS A 45 -46.31 -56.16 -54.67
N THR A 46 -45.40 -55.41 -54.03
CA THR A 46 -44.18 -54.91 -54.66
C THR A 46 -42.95 -55.76 -54.37
N LYS A 47 -42.93 -56.51 -53.25
CA LYS A 47 -41.81 -57.40 -52.88
C LYS A 47 -42.27 -58.60 -52.05
N ASP A 48 -41.79 -59.80 -52.35
CA ASP A 48 -41.93 -60.98 -51.48
C ASP A 48 -40.84 -60.94 -50.39
N LEU A 49 -41.26 -60.93 -49.13
CA LEU A 49 -40.40 -60.83 -47.95
C LEU A 49 -40.21 -62.21 -47.27
N GLY A 50 -40.43 -63.30 -48.01
CA GLY A 50 -40.23 -64.66 -47.53
C GLY A 50 -41.21 -64.99 -46.40
N GLN A 51 -40.72 -65.38 -45.23
CA GLN A 51 -41.59 -65.74 -44.10
C GLN A 51 -42.41 -64.56 -43.55
N HIS A 52 -42.03 -63.31 -43.85
CA HIS A 52 -42.63 -62.12 -43.25
C HIS A 52 -43.85 -61.57 -44.01
N GLY A 53 -44.13 -62.04 -45.24
CA GLY A 53 -45.27 -61.58 -46.02
C GLY A 53 -44.90 -60.93 -47.35
N TYR A 54 -45.77 -60.06 -47.84
CA TYR A 54 -45.56 -59.25 -49.03
C TYR A 54 -45.53 -57.77 -48.65
N LEU A 55 -44.55 -57.02 -49.12
CA LEU A 55 -44.62 -55.55 -49.09
C LEU A 55 -45.73 -55.13 -50.05
N ILE A 56 -46.71 -54.39 -49.54
CA ILE A 56 -47.82 -53.86 -50.31
C ILE A 56 -47.75 -52.33 -50.34
N GLU A 57 -47.91 -51.76 -51.53
CA GLU A 57 -47.84 -50.32 -51.75
C GLU A 57 -49.00 -49.85 -52.61
N GLY A 58 -49.57 -48.71 -52.26
CA GLY A 58 -50.68 -48.11 -53.00
C GLY A 58 -50.72 -46.60 -52.82
N THR A 59 -51.31 -45.91 -53.79
CA THR A 59 -51.34 -44.45 -53.80
C THR A 59 -52.75 -43.93 -54.04
N VAL A 60 -53.13 -42.84 -53.38
CA VAL A 60 -54.39 -42.13 -53.60
C VAL A 60 -54.20 -40.62 -53.45
N THR A 61 -54.92 -39.82 -54.26
CA THR A 61 -54.93 -38.36 -54.11
C THR A 61 -56.17 -37.91 -53.34
N LEU A 62 -55.98 -37.39 -52.13
CA LEU A 62 -57.05 -36.88 -51.27
C LEU A 62 -57.23 -35.37 -51.41
N ALA A 63 -58.43 -34.85 -51.10
CA ALA A 63 -58.67 -33.42 -51.03
C ALA A 63 -57.87 -32.76 -49.89
N LYS A 64 -57.42 -31.51 -50.08
CA LYS A 64 -56.59 -30.77 -49.11
C LYS A 64 -57.27 -30.58 -47.74
N GLU A 65 -58.60 -30.64 -47.71
CA GLU A 65 -59.41 -30.59 -46.49
C GLU A 65 -59.20 -31.78 -45.54
N ASN A 66 -58.59 -32.87 -46.02
CA ASN A 66 -58.28 -34.07 -45.21
C ASN A 66 -56.95 -33.94 -44.44
N MET A 67 -56.17 -32.89 -44.67
CA MET A 67 -54.96 -32.61 -43.89
C MET A 67 -55.28 -32.26 -42.44
N ASN A 68 -54.39 -32.65 -41.51
CA ASN A 68 -54.48 -32.42 -40.07
C ASN A 68 -55.77 -32.98 -39.41
N LYS A 69 -56.50 -33.85 -40.09
CA LYS A 69 -57.65 -34.61 -39.55
C LYS A 69 -57.23 -36.03 -39.22
N TYR A 70 -57.90 -36.63 -38.24
CA TYR A 70 -57.75 -38.04 -37.91
C TYR A 70 -58.79 -38.85 -38.69
N ILE A 71 -58.32 -39.74 -39.56
CA ILE A 71 -59.15 -40.47 -40.50
C ILE A 71 -59.04 -41.98 -40.20
N PRO A 72 -60.12 -42.65 -39.74
CA PRO A 72 -60.09 -44.08 -39.51
C PRO A 72 -60.07 -44.86 -40.82
N TYR A 73 -59.17 -45.83 -40.96
CA TYR A 73 -59.10 -46.72 -42.13
C TYR A 73 -58.69 -48.15 -41.78
N LYS A 74 -58.91 -49.08 -42.71
CA LYS A 74 -58.45 -50.47 -42.65
C LYS A 74 -58.09 -51.03 -44.01
N TYR A 75 -57.23 -52.04 -43.98
CA TYR A 75 -56.96 -52.91 -45.12
C TYR A 75 -58.06 -53.97 -45.28
N TRP A 76 -58.47 -54.18 -46.53
CA TRP A 76 -59.47 -55.16 -46.98
C TRP A 76 -58.86 -56.04 -48.06
N VAL A 77 -58.85 -57.35 -47.85
CA VAL A 77 -58.25 -58.34 -48.77
C VAL A 77 -59.38 -59.13 -49.42
N THR A 78 -59.37 -59.27 -50.75
CA THR A 78 -60.47 -59.95 -51.49
C THR A 78 -60.35 -61.48 -51.55
N CYS A 79 -59.76 -62.14 -50.56
CA CYS A 79 -59.69 -63.61 -50.52
C CYS A 79 -61.03 -64.19 -50.03
N ASP A 80 -61.52 -65.27 -50.68
CA ASP A 80 -62.80 -65.94 -50.37
C ASP A 80 -64.02 -64.98 -50.35
N GLU A 81 -64.59 -64.70 -49.17
CA GLU A 81 -65.71 -63.76 -48.93
C GLU A 81 -65.25 -62.31 -48.67
N GLY A 82 -63.94 -62.08 -48.71
CA GLY A 82 -63.27 -60.84 -48.37
C GLY A 82 -63.13 -60.62 -46.85
N GLU A 83 -61.93 -60.24 -46.41
CA GLU A 83 -61.62 -60.08 -44.99
C GLU A 83 -60.99 -58.71 -44.69
N TYR A 84 -61.43 -58.08 -43.60
CA TYR A 84 -60.75 -56.92 -43.01
C TYR A 84 -59.56 -57.37 -42.16
N GLU A 85 -58.54 -56.53 -42.09
CA GLU A 85 -57.44 -56.74 -41.16
C GLU A 85 -57.87 -56.81 -39.68
N PHE A 86 -57.06 -57.52 -38.91
CA PHE A 86 -57.19 -57.65 -37.47
C PHE A 86 -56.11 -56.82 -36.76
N ILE A 87 -56.55 -55.88 -35.91
CA ILE A 87 -55.68 -55.06 -35.07
C ILE A 87 -55.70 -55.63 -33.65
N TYR A 88 -54.54 -56.00 -33.10
CA TYR A 88 -54.40 -56.70 -31.82
C TYR A 88 -54.63 -55.83 -30.57
N LYS A 89 -55.17 -54.61 -30.71
CA LYS A 89 -55.54 -53.74 -29.60
C LYS A 89 -56.93 -54.11 -29.07
N HIS A 90 -57.07 -54.22 -27.75
CA HIS A 90 -58.38 -54.40 -27.13
C HIS A 90 -59.25 -53.14 -27.29
N PRO A 91 -60.50 -53.28 -27.76
CA PRO A 91 -61.40 -52.14 -27.91
C PRO A 91 -61.78 -51.58 -26.53
N VAL A 92 -61.67 -50.27 -26.35
CA VAL A 92 -62.06 -49.51 -25.15
C VAL A 92 -63.56 -49.21 -25.17
N SER A 93 -64.12 -49.02 -26.35
CA SER A 93 -65.56 -48.89 -26.58
C SER A 93 -66.08 -50.08 -27.38
N ASN A 94 -67.39 -50.33 -27.44
CA ASN A 94 -67.93 -51.47 -28.21
C ASN A 94 -67.84 -51.29 -29.74
N ASN A 95 -66.91 -50.44 -30.22
CA ASN A 95 -66.65 -50.12 -31.61
C ASN A 95 -65.50 -50.97 -32.16
N HIS A 96 -65.36 -50.97 -33.49
CA HIS A 96 -64.20 -51.58 -34.16
C HIS A 96 -62.96 -50.69 -34.01
N VAL A 97 -61.83 -51.26 -33.60
CA VAL A 97 -60.53 -50.59 -33.64
C VAL A 97 -60.05 -50.54 -35.09
N ASN A 98 -59.71 -49.34 -35.58
CA ASN A 98 -59.20 -49.08 -36.92
C ASN A 98 -57.81 -48.42 -36.86
N ARG A 99 -57.08 -48.43 -37.99
CA ARG A 99 -55.88 -47.59 -38.14
C ARG A 99 -56.30 -46.13 -38.23
N CYS A 100 -55.38 -45.23 -37.89
CA CYS A 100 -55.65 -43.79 -37.87
C CYS A 100 -54.66 -43.06 -38.78
N LEU A 101 -55.15 -42.54 -39.90
CA LEU A 101 -54.37 -41.70 -40.81
C LEU A 101 -54.39 -40.27 -40.30
N TRP A 102 -53.21 -39.66 -40.21
CA TRP A 102 -53.05 -38.27 -39.81
C TRP A 102 -52.01 -37.58 -40.68
N ILE A 103 -52.48 -36.86 -41.70
CA ILE A 103 -51.62 -36.20 -42.68
C ILE A 103 -51.17 -34.85 -42.13
N ARG A 104 -49.91 -34.75 -41.71
CA ARG A 104 -49.33 -33.51 -41.19
C ARG A 104 -48.87 -32.60 -42.31
N ARG A 105 -49.49 -31.41 -42.41
CA ARG A 105 -49.20 -30.43 -43.47
C ARG A 105 -47.74 -29.97 -43.50
N ASP A 106 -47.11 -29.86 -42.34
CA ASP A 106 -45.72 -29.39 -42.15
C ASP A 106 -44.66 -30.39 -42.62
N LEU A 107 -45.04 -31.66 -42.82
CA LEU A 107 -44.11 -32.72 -43.24
C LEU A 107 -44.29 -33.14 -44.69
N LEU A 108 -45.11 -32.42 -45.48
CA LEU A 108 -45.32 -32.74 -46.89
C LEU A 108 -44.14 -32.27 -47.74
N ASN A 109 -43.70 -33.13 -48.65
CA ASN A 109 -42.75 -32.76 -49.71
C ASN A 109 -43.47 -32.81 -51.05
N ASN A 110 -43.53 -31.69 -51.78
CA ASN A 110 -44.28 -31.58 -53.05
C ASN A 110 -45.75 -32.06 -52.98
N GLY A 111 -46.37 -32.02 -51.80
CA GLY A 111 -47.74 -32.48 -51.58
C GLY A 111 -47.89 -34.00 -51.37
N GLU A 112 -46.80 -34.70 -51.05
CA GLU A 112 -46.75 -36.15 -50.82
C GLU A 112 -46.66 -36.50 -49.33
N TRP A 113 -47.44 -37.50 -48.91
CA TRP A 113 -47.43 -38.11 -47.58
C TRP A 113 -47.23 -39.62 -47.70
N HIS A 114 -46.18 -40.14 -47.06
CA HIS A 114 -45.94 -41.57 -46.97
C HIS A 114 -46.42 -42.10 -45.61
N GLN A 115 -47.46 -42.92 -45.66
CA GLN A 115 -48.04 -43.61 -44.52
C GLN A 115 -47.37 -44.99 -44.37
N TYR A 116 -46.49 -45.11 -43.39
CA TYR A 116 -45.79 -46.36 -43.07
C TYR A 116 -46.56 -47.16 -42.00
N ASP A 117 -47.28 -48.17 -42.44
CA ASP A 117 -48.00 -49.10 -41.60
C ASP A 117 -47.17 -50.34 -41.26
N ASP A 118 -47.57 -51.02 -40.18
CA ASP A 118 -46.96 -52.28 -39.74
C ASP A 118 -47.50 -53.49 -40.52
N ILE A 119 -47.38 -54.69 -39.93
CA ILE A 119 -47.88 -55.92 -40.54
C ILE A 119 -49.41 -55.96 -40.49
N VAL A 120 -50.04 -55.97 -41.66
CA VAL A 120 -51.46 -56.22 -41.87
C VAL A 120 -51.72 -57.69 -41.57
N CYS A 121 -52.46 -57.96 -40.49
CA CYS A 121 -52.66 -59.29 -39.95
C CYS A 121 -54.08 -59.83 -40.23
N ALA A 122 -54.19 -61.12 -40.56
CA ALA A 122 -55.48 -61.80 -40.64
C ALA A 122 -56.01 -62.16 -39.24
N LYS A 123 -57.32 -62.41 -39.13
CA LYS A 123 -57.91 -62.84 -37.86
C LYS A 123 -57.33 -64.20 -37.44
N PRO A 124 -56.83 -64.36 -36.20
CA PRO A 124 -56.23 -65.62 -35.79
C PRO A 124 -57.26 -66.76 -35.79
N SER A 125 -56.87 -67.92 -36.34
CA SER A 125 -57.69 -69.14 -36.32
C SER A 125 -57.87 -69.67 -34.90
N VAL A 126 -59.06 -70.21 -34.60
CA VAL A 126 -59.51 -70.61 -33.25
C VAL A 126 -58.55 -71.61 -32.57
N MET A 127 -57.82 -72.41 -33.36
CA MET A 127 -56.83 -73.38 -32.87
C MET A 127 -55.50 -72.73 -32.46
N LYS A 128 -55.11 -71.59 -33.06
CA LYS A 128 -53.95 -70.77 -32.60
C LYS A 128 -54.29 -69.99 -31.31
N ASN A 129 -55.56 -69.72 -31.03
CA ASN A 129 -56.00 -69.05 -29.79
C ASN A 129 -55.78 -69.91 -28.54
N PHE A 130 -55.89 -71.24 -28.62
CA PHE A 130 -55.74 -72.12 -27.44
C PHE A 130 -54.30 -72.11 -26.89
N TRP A 131 -53.29 -72.10 -27.76
CA TRP A 131 -51.87 -72.00 -27.36
C TRP A 131 -51.45 -70.58 -26.96
N LYS A 132 -52.07 -69.53 -27.53
CA LYS A 132 -51.81 -68.12 -27.19
C LYS A 132 -52.52 -67.62 -25.91
N ILE A 133 -53.40 -68.42 -25.31
CA ILE A 133 -54.01 -68.12 -23.99
C ILE A 133 -53.04 -68.48 -22.84
N PHE A 134 -52.15 -69.45 -23.04
CA PHE A 134 -51.13 -69.83 -22.05
C PHE A 134 -49.86 -68.97 -22.11
N SER A 135 -49.64 -68.21 -23.20
CA SER A 135 -48.55 -67.22 -23.31
C SER A 135 -49.06 -65.84 -22.87
N ARG A 136 -48.46 -65.30 -21.82
CA ARG A 136 -48.82 -64.01 -21.20
C ARG A 136 -48.39 -62.76 -21.98
N ASP A 137 -47.92 -62.89 -23.22
CA ASP A 137 -47.14 -61.82 -23.87
C ASP A 137 -47.53 -61.51 -25.33
N LYS A 138 -48.83 -61.32 -25.61
CA LYS A 138 -49.34 -60.95 -26.95
C LYS A 138 -48.76 -59.64 -27.49
N ASN A 139 -48.39 -58.70 -26.62
CA ASN A 139 -47.81 -57.42 -27.04
C ASN A 139 -46.39 -57.60 -27.59
N LYS A 140 -45.62 -58.58 -27.10
CA LYS A 140 -44.26 -58.86 -27.56
C LYS A 140 -44.21 -59.30 -29.02
N ASP A 141 -45.12 -60.18 -29.45
CA ASP A 141 -45.25 -60.60 -30.85
C ASP A 141 -45.57 -59.41 -31.79
N VAL A 142 -46.45 -58.49 -31.33
CA VAL A 142 -46.86 -57.30 -32.11
C VAL A 142 -45.71 -56.29 -32.21
N VAL A 143 -44.96 -56.11 -31.12
CA VAL A 143 -43.75 -55.27 -31.10
C VAL A 143 -42.68 -55.83 -32.05
N GLU A 144 -42.43 -57.14 -32.02
CA GLU A 144 -41.48 -57.78 -32.92
C GLU A 144 -41.91 -57.61 -34.39
N GLY A 145 -43.19 -57.81 -34.69
CA GLY A 145 -43.75 -57.55 -36.02
C GLY A 145 -43.56 -56.10 -36.48
N LYS A 146 -43.74 -55.12 -35.58
CA LYS A 146 -43.47 -53.70 -35.85
C LYS A 146 -41.99 -53.43 -36.08
N ILE A 147 -41.09 -54.05 -35.32
CA ILE A 147 -39.64 -53.92 -35.51
C ILE A 147 -39.23 -54.45 -36.90
N ILE A 148 -39.75 -55.60 -37.31
CA ILE A 148 -39.50 -56.18 -38.63
C ILE A 148 -40.01 -55.23 -39.73
N ALA A 149 -41.25 -54.77 -39.62
CA ALA A 149 -41.82 -53.85 -40.59
C ALA A 149 -41.04 -52.54 -40.67
N ALA A 150 -40.71 -51.94 -39.53
CA ALA A 150 -39.91 -50.73 -39.43
C ALA A 150 -38.54 -50.89 -40.10
N ASN A 151 -37.83 -52.00 -39.89
CA ASN A 151 -36.54 -52.25 -40.55
C ASN A 151 -36.66 -52.31 -42.09
N ILE A 152 -37.71 -52.95 -42.60
CA ILE A 152 -37.94 -53.04 -44.06
C ILE A 152 -38.30 -51.66 -44.64
N MET A 153 -39.11 -50.88 -43.93
CA MET A 153 -39.43 -49.51 -44.34
C MET A 153 -38.17 -48.63 -44.32
N LEU A 154 -37.31 -48.76 -43.31
CA LEU A 154 -36.02 -48.05 -43.27
C LEU A 154 -35.12 -48.46 -44.44
N GLU A 155 -35.02 -49.75 -44.77
CA GLU A 155 -34.26 -50.20 -45.95
C GLU A 155 -34.76 -49.54 -47.23
N ASN A 156 -36.08 -49.47 -47.43
CA ASN A 156 -36.67 -48.80 -48.59
C ASN A 156 -36.43 -47.29 -48.59
N ILE A 157 -36.58 -46.61 -47.44
CA ILE A 157 -36.34 -45.16 -47.34
C ILE A 157 -34.88 -44.84 -47.63
N PHE A 158 -33.93 -45.55 -47.01
CA PHE A 158 -32.51 -45.32 -47.26
C PHE A 158 -32.09 -45.67 -48.69
N SER A 159 -32.77 -46.62 -49.36
CA SER A 159 -32.50 -46.95 -50.77
C SER A 159 -32.68 -45.77 -51.73
N ILE A 160 -33.45 -44.74 -51.36
CA ILE A 160 -33.60 -43.48 -52.12
C ILE A 160 -32.23 -42.82 -52.33
N LEU A 161 -31.30 -42.99 -51.38
CA LEU A 161 -29.95 -42.45 -51.43
C LEU A 161 -29.02 -43.22 -52.38
N GLY A 162 -29.46 -44.36 -52.92
CA GLY A 162 -28.73 -45.16 -53.92
C GLY A 162 -28.33 -44.37 -55.16
N THR A 163 -29.11 -43.34 -55.52
CA THR A 163 -28.77 -42.35 -56.54
C THR A 163 -28.63 -40.97 -55.92
N TRP A 164 -27.43 -40.66 -55.43
CA TRP A 164 -27.17 -39.46 -54.63
C TRP A 164 -27.31 -38.14 -55.41
N ASN A 165 -28.30 -37.30 -55.05
CA ASN A 165 -28.50 -35.93 -55.58
C ASN A 165 -29.42 -35.09 -54.65
N SER A 166 -29.55 -33.78 -54.92
CA SER A 166 -30.34 -32.85 -54.09
C SER A 166 -31.82 -33.27 -53.93
N ASN A 167 -32.46 -33.76 -54.99
CA ASN A 167 -33.88 -34.15 -54.95
C ASN A 167 -34.07 -35.42 -54.12
N ASN A 168 -33.23 -36.43 -54.33
CA ASN A 168 -33.32 -37.70 -53.61
C ASN A 168 -32.97 -37.53 -52.13
N LEU A 169 -31.98 -36.71 -51.80
CA LEU A 169 -31.68 -36.36 -50.42
C LEU A 169 -32.85 -35.67 -49.72
N ARG A 170 -33.49 -34.70 -50.40
CA ARG A 170 -34.69 -34.03 -49.88
C ARG A 170 -35.83 -35.03 -49.68
N ASN A 171 -36.11 -35.87 -50.69
CA ASN A 171 -37.15 -36.89 -50.62
C ASN A 171 -36.90 -37.86 -49.45
N PHE A 172 -35.66 -38.33 -49.30
CA PHE A 172 -35.23 -39.18 -48.20
C PHE A 172 -35.52 -38.55 -46.84
N LEU A 173 -35.09 -37.30 -46.60
CA LEU A 173 -35.28 -36.67 -45.29
C LEU A 173 -36.76 -36.44 -44.94
N PHE A 174 -37.58 -36.05 -45.92
CA PHE A 174 -39.02 -35.89 -45.69
C PHE A 174 -39.70 -37.24 -45.42
N GLN A 175 -39.39 -38.28 -46.20
CA GLN A 175 -39.93 -39.62 -45.97
C GLN A 175 -39.47 -40.21 -44.63
N LEU A 176 -38.21 -39.99 -44.24
CA LEU A 176 -37.68 -40.41 -42.94
C LEU A 176 -38.38 -39.70 -41.78
N ARG A 177 -38.64 -38.38 -41.90
CA ARG A 177 -39.43 -37.63 -40.91
C ARG A 177 -40.87 -38.14 -40.81
N GLN A 178 -41.50 -38.43 -41.95
CA GLN A 178 -42.85 -39.02 -41.99
C GLN A 178 -42.86 -40.40 -41.32
N PHE A 179 -41.89 -41.26 -41.65
CA PHE A 179 -41.69 -42.56 -41.01
C PHE A 179 -41.51 -42.43 -39.50
N HIS A 180 -40.63 -41.53 -39.04
CA HIS A 180 -40.37 -41.31 -37.63
C HIS A 180 -41.66 -40.92 -36.89
N VAL A 181 -42.42 -39.97 -37.42
CA VAL A 181 -43.66 -39.49 -36.78
C VAL A 181 -44.75 -40.55 -36.75
N VAL A 182 -44.95 -41.28 -37.85
CA VAL A 182 -45.96 -42.33 -37.97
C VAL A 182 -45.63 -43.51 -37.04
N THR A 183 -44.37 -43.94 -37.03
CA THR A 183 -43.94 -45.14 -36.31
C THR A 183 -43.74 -44.89 -34.81
N SER A 184 -43.27 -43.69 -34.43
CA SER A 184 -42.99 -43.34 -33.02
C SER A 184 -44.25 -43.11 -32.19
N ASN A 185 -45.38 -42.83 -32.83
CA ASN A 185 -46.66 -42.56 -32.18
C ASN A 185 -47.74 -43.49 -32.74
N PRO A 186 -47.73 -44.80 -32.39
CA PRO A 186 -48.71 -45.73 -32.91
C PRO A 186 -50.13 -45.30 -32.48
N ARG A 187 -50.91 -44.80 -33.44
CA ARG A 187 -52.27 -44.30 -33.25
C ARG A 187 -53.29 -45.27 -33.86
N VAL A 188 -54.38 -45.43 -33.14
CA VAL A 188 -55.55 -46.20 -33.58
C VAL A 188 -56.80 -45.34 -33.41
N TYR A 189 -57.89 -45.76 -34.04
CA TYR A 189 -59.18 -45.10 -33.95
C TYR A 189 -60.23 -46.08 -33.42
N ASP A 190 -60.78 -45.79 -32.25
CA ASP A 190 -61.82 -46.56 -31.57
C ASP A 190 -62.92 -45.60 -31.09
N GLY A 191 -63.85 -45.27 -32.00
CA GLY A 191 -64.84 -44.19 -31.84
C GLY A 191 -64.25 -42.78 -31.91
N ARG A 192 -63.05 -42.58 -31.36
CA ARG A 192 -62.19 -41.39 -31.42
C ARG A 192 -60.73 -41.79 -31.65
N GLU A 193 -59.86 -40.83 -31.95
CA GLU A 193 -58.43 -41.10 -32.03
C GLU A 193 -57.85 -41.40 -30.65
N MET A 194 -56.92 -42.33 -30.57
CA MET A 194 -56.18 -42.61 -29.34
C MET A 194 -54.78 -43.18 -29.62
N LEU A 195 -53.87 -42.95 -28.68
CA LEU A 195 -52.54 -43.55 -28.72
C LEU A 195 -52.60 -45.01 -28.24
N TRP A 196 -51.81 -45.89 -28.83
CA TRP A 196 -51.70 -47.28 -28.41
C TRP A 196 -50.68 -47.44 -27.27
N THR A 197 -51.02 -46.92 -26.09
CA THR A 197 -50.15 -46.89 -24.92
C THR A 197 -49.77 -48.27 -24.37
N GLU A 198 -50.64 -49.29 -24.47
CA GLU A 198 -50.34 -50.62 -23.90
C GLU A 198 -49.23 -51.38 -24.65
N LEU A 199 -48.86 -50.92 -25.85
CA LEU A 199 -47.92 -51.60 -26.73
C LEU A 199 -46.45 -51.47 -26.28
N ASN A 200 -46.12 -50.48 -25.44
CA ASN A 200 -44.74 -50.16 -25.03
C ASN A 200 -43.76 -49.99 -26.21
N PHE A 201 -44.25 -49.44 -27.32
CA PHE A 201 -43.46 -49.12 -28.51
C PHE A 201 -43.72 -47.67 -28.92
N GLY A 202 -42.65 -46.87 -28.98
CA GLY A 202 -42.75 -45.48 -29.37
C GLY A 202 -41.39 -44.89 -29.77
N THR A 203 -41.21 -43.59 -29.52
CA THR A 203 -40.03 -42.82 -29.97
C THR A 203 -38.70 -43.46 -29.61
N GLN A 204 -38.54 -44.00 -28.38
CA GLN A 204 -37.28 -44.62 -27.97
C GLN A 204 -36.92 -45.82 -28.85
N GLN A 205 -37.86 -46.75 -29.07
CA GLN A 205 -37.62 -47.94 -29.89
C GLN A 205 -37.35 -47.56 -31.36
N VAL A 206 -38.05 -46.56 -31.89
CA VAL A 206 -37.80 -46.06 -33.26
C VAL A 206 -36.42 -45.42 -33.37
N ASN A 207 -35.99 -44.63 -32.38
CA ASN A 207 -34.66 -44.03 -32.36
C ASN A 207 -33.57 -45.12 -32.28
N GLU A 208 -33.74 -46.15 -31.45
CA GLU A 208 -32.81 -47.29 -31.38
C GLU A 208 -32.71 -48.06 -32.71
N LEU A 209 -33.83 -48.24 -33.43
CA LEU A 209 -33.85 -48.84 -34.76
C LEU A 209 -33.10 -47.99 -35.78
N LEU A 210 -33.32 -46.67 -35.78
CA LEU A 210 -32.60 -45.74 -36.64
C LEU A 210 -31.09 -45.79 -36.39
N LEU A 211 -30.67 -45.73 -35.12
CA LEU A 211 -29.25 -45.82 -34.74
C LEU A 211 -28.65 -47.16 -35.19
N LYS A 212 -29.32 -48.28 -34.93
CA LYS A 212 -28.86 -49.61 -35.36
C LYS A 212 -28.73 -49.69 -36.88
N TYR A 213 -29.68 -49.11 -37.62
CA TYR A 213 -29.65 -49.10 -39.07
C TYR A 213 -28.52 -48.21 -39.61
N MET A 214 -28.33 -47.02 -39.05
CA MET A 214 -27.22 -46.13 -39.41
C MET A 214 -25.85 -46.78 -39.17
N ARG A 215 -25.69 -47.50 -38.05
CA ARG A 215 -24.48 -48.32 -37.80
C ARG A 215 -24.29 -49.41 -38.85
N LYS A 216 -25.36 -50.12 -39.23
CA LYS A 216 -25.34 -51.16 -40.27
C LYS A 216 -24.82 -50.62 -41.61
N ILE A 217 -25.29 -49.45 -42.04
CA ILE A 217 -24.88 -48.86 -43.33
C ILE A 217 -23.51 -48.17 -43.28
N ALA A 218 -23.06 -47.73 -42.10
CA ALA A 218 -21.73 -47.16 -41.91
C ALA A 218 -20.63 -48.23 -41.80
N PHE A 219 -20.95 -49.41 -41.26
CA PHE A 219 -20.01 -50.51 -41.02
C PHE A 219 -19.04 -50.84 -42.18
N PRO A 220 -19.46 -50.86 -43.46
CA PRO A 220 -18.56 -51.14 -44.58
C PRO A 220 -17.38 -50.17 -44.70
N PHE A 221 -17.49 -48.94 -44.18
CA PHE A 221 -16.43 -47.93 -44.23
C PHE A 221 -15.41 -48.04 -43.09
N PHE A 222 -15.68 -48.89 -42.10
CA PHE A 222 -14.78 -49.15 -40.97
C PHE A 222 -13.98 -50.47 -41.12
N ALA A 223 -14.32 -51.30 -42.11
CA ALA A 223 -13.66 -52.60 -42.32
C ALA A 223 -12.26 -52.44 -42.95
N PRO A 224 -11.27 -53.30 -42.61
CA PRO A 224 -9.92 -53.23 -43.16
C PRO A 224 -9.87 -53.38 -44.68
N GLU A 225 -8.91 -52.70 -45.31
CA GLU A 225 -8.64 -52.75 -46.76
C GLU A 225 -8.28 -54.17 -47.23
N GLY A 226 -9.31 -54.94 -47.58
CA GLY A 226 -9.19 -56.35 -47.97
C GLY A 226 -10.54 -57.04 -48.14
N ALA A 227 -11.59 -56.55 -47.47
CA ALA A 227 -12.97 -56.99 -47.64
C ALA A 227 -13.67 -56.37 -48.86
N LYS A 228 -13.00 -56.28 -50.02
CA LYS A 228 -13.55 -55.70 -51.28
C LYS A 228 -14.74 -56.49 -51.85
N ALA A 229 -15.12 -57.61 -51.25
CA ALA A 229 -16.19 -58.49 -51.72
C ALA A 229 -17.63 -58.00 -51.42
N SER A 230 -17.83 -56.88 -50.72
CA SER A 230 -19.17 -56.40 -50.32
C SER A 230 -19.56 -55.00 -50.81
N GLN A 231 -18.80 -54.38 -51.73
CA GLN A 231 -19.11 -53.01 -52.19
C GLN A 231 -20.32 -52.91 -53.15
N GLU A 232 -20.85 -54.02 -53.66
CA GLU A 232 -22.06 -54.00 -54.52
C GLU A 232 -23.34 -53.66 -53.73
N ASP A 233 -23.37 -53.87 -52.41
CA ASP A 233 -24.54 -53.66 -51.55
C ASP A 233 -24.50 -52.35 -50.73
N VAL A 234 -23.54 -51.45 -50.99
CA VAL A 234 -23.41 -50.18 -50.23
C VAL A 234 -24.42 -49.15 -50.77
N VAL A 235 -25.36 -48.74 -49.92
CA VAL A 235 -26.45 -47.81 -50.26
C VAL A 235 -25.94 -46.44 -50.73
N VAL A 236 -24.85 -45.91 -50.14
CA VAL A 236 -24.24 -44.65 -50.55
C VAL A 236 -22.75 -44.87 -50.80
N LYS A 237 -22.30 -44.68 -52.04
CA LYS A 237 -20.91 -44.99 -52.43
C LYS A 237 -19.87 -44.06 -51.81
N SER A 238 -20.22 -42.80 -51.55
CA SER A 238 -19.31 -41.83 -50.93
C SER A 238 -19.40 -41.92 -49.41
N LYS A 239 -18.25 -42.18 -48.77
CA LYS A 239 -18.06 -42.20 -47.31
C LYS A 239 -18.50 -40.86 -46.69
N LEU A 240 -18.06 -39.76 -47.30
CA LEU A 240 -18.31 -38.40 -46.83
C LEU A 240 -19.78 -37.99 -46.99
N ALA A 241 -20.40 -38.34 -48.13
CA ALA A 241 -21.83 -38.12 -48.33
C ALA A 241 -22.67 -38.87 -47.29
N LEU A 242 -22.33 -40.14 -47.02
CA LEU A 242 -23.01 -40.92 -45.98
C LEU A 242 -22.84 -40.29 -44.59
N GLY A 243 -21.62 -39.91 -44.21
CA GLY A 243 -21.34 -39.25 -42.93
C GLY A 243 -22.17 -37.98 -42.74
N LEU A 244 -22.22 -37.10 -43.74
CA LEU A 244 -23.02 -35.86 -43.68
C LEU A 244 -24.53 -36.13 -43.67
N THR A 245 -24.97 -37.22 -44.30
CA THR A 245 -26.37 -37.67 -44.21
C THR A 245 -26.71 -38.07 -42.78
N ILE A 246 -25.88 -38.93 -42.18
CA ILE A 246 -26.07 -39.42 -40.81
C ILE A 246 -26.08 -38.24 -39.84
N LEU A 247 -25.11 -37.31 -39.97
CA LEU A 247 -25.09 -36.08 -39.19
C LEU A 247 -26.40 -35.29 -39.33
N THR A 248 -26.87 -35.09 -40.56
CA THR A 248 -28.14 -34.37 -40.81
C THR A 248 -29.34 -35.08 -40.18
N VAL A 249 -29.41 -36.42 -40.27
CA VAL A 249 -30.50 -37.20 -39.65
C VAL A 249 -30.46 -37.10 -38.13
N VAL A 250 -29.28 -37.19 -37.53
CA VAL A 250 -29.08 -37.10 -36.08
C VAL A 250 -29.49 -35.73 -35.56
N GLU A 251 -29.13 -34.65 -36.25
CA GLU A 251 -29.49 -33.28 -35.90
C GLU A 251 -31.00 -33.01 -36.12
N ASP A 252 -31.54 -33.39 -37.28
CA ASP A 252 -32.95 -33.16 -37.64
C ASP A 252 -33.93 -33.88 -36.70
N LEU A 253 -33.57 -35.10 -36.24
CA LEU A 253 -34.42 -35.93 -35.38
C LEU A 253 -34.03 -35.88 -33.90
N GLN A 254 -32.94 -35.17 -33.55
CA GLN A 254 -32.40 -35.08 -32.20
C GLN A 254 -32.24 -36.47 -31.53
N LEU A 255 -31.57 -37.39 -32.23
CA LEU A 255 -31.49 -38.79 -31.80
C LEU A 255 -30.65 -38.96 -30.51
N PRO A 256 -31.25 -39.44 -29.40
CA PRO A 256 -30.55 -39.67 -28.14
C PRO A 256 -29.73 -40.96 -28.21
N GLY A 257 -28.56 -41.01 -27.56
CA GLY A 257 -27.72 -42.20 -27.52
C GLY A 257 -26.70 -42.30 -28.66
N PHE A 258 -26.63 -41.30 -29.54
CA PHE A 258 -25.63 -41.19 -30.60
C PHE A 258 -24.24 -40.78 -30.07
N GLU A 259 -24.14 -40.37 -28.80
CA GLU A 259 -22.88 -39.93 -28.18
C GLU A 259 -21.77 -40.99 -28.31
N ARG A 260 -22.15 -42.27 -28.27
CA ARG A 260 -21.23 -43.42 -28.40
C ARG A 260 -20.66 -43.59 -29.81
N ASP A 261 -21.31 -43.02 -30.82
CA ASP A 261 -20.97 -43.17 -32.24
C ASP A 261 -20.25 -41.92 -32.80
N LEU A 262 -19.99 -40.91 -31.96
CA LEU A 262 -19.37 -39.64 -32.39
C LEU A 262 -17.98 -39.84 -33.02
N ALA A 263 -17.14 -40.71 -32.45
CA ALA A 263 -15.81 -40.99 -33.00
C ALA A 263 -15.89 -41.66 -34.39
N ASP A 264 -16.83 -42.59 -34.57
CA ASP A 264 -17.11 -43.26 -35.83
C ASP A 264 -17.61 -42.26 -36.88
N LEU A 265 -18.49 -41.33 -36.48
CA LEU A 265 -18.95 -40.25 -37.34
C LEU A 265 -17.80 -39.31 -37.75
N CYS A 266 -16.93 -38.92 -36.82
CA CYS A 266 -15.73 -38.13 -37.14
C CYS A 266 -14.82 -38.87 -38.13
N SER A 267 -14.70 -40.20 -38.02
CA SER A 267 -13.94 -41.03 -38.96
C SER A 267 -14.57 -41.06 -40.35
N LEU A 268 -15.90 -41.14 -40.46
CA LEU A 268 -16.63 -41.01 -41.74
C LEU A 268 -16.44 -39.64 -42.39
N LEU A 269 -16.35 -38.59 -41.57
CA LEU A 269 -16.18 -37.22 -42.02
C LEU A 269 -14.71 -36.81 -42.19
N CYS A 270 -13.76 -37.68 -41.83
CA CYS A 270 -12.34 -37.45 -42.10
C CYS A 270 -12.07 -37.60 -43.59
N LEU A 271 -11.40 -36.60 -44.19
CA LEU A 271 -11.01 -36.64 -45.60
C LEU A 271 -9.95 -37.72 -45.84
N ASP A 272 -10.25 -38.62 -46.76
CA ASP A 272 -9.33 -39.68 -47.17
C ASP A 272 -8.17 -39.10 -47.99
N LYS A 273 -7.03 -39.81 -48.01
CA LYS A 273 -5.83 -39.37 -48.73
C LYS A 273 -6.01 -39.56 -50.24
N MET A 274 -6.57 -38.56 -50.91
CA MET A 274 -6.82 -38.51 -52.35
C MET A 274 -6.19 -37.26 -53.01
N SER A 275 -6.31 -37.10 -54.33
CA SER A 275 -5.83 -35.88 -55.00
C SER A 275 -6.68 -34.67 -54.60
N GLN A 276 -6.06 -33.48 -54.48
CA GLN A 276 -6.78 -32.27 -54.07
C GLN A 276 -7.96 -31.92 -54.99
N GLN A 277 -7.86 -32.25 -56.28
CA GLN A 277 -8.94 -32.02 -57.25
C GLN A 277 -10.14 -32.93 -56.99
N ALA A 278 -9.90 -34.22 -56.73
CA ALA A 278 -10.97 -35.18 -56.44
C ALA A 278 -11.77 -34.78 -55.19
N ILE A 279 -11.09 -34.33 -54.13
CA ILE A 279 -11.75 -33.85 -52.90
C ILE A 279 -12.55 -32.58 -53.16
N ARG A 280 -12.00 -31.62 -53.91
CA ARG A 280 -12.72 -30.38 -54.26
C ARG A 280 -13.98 -30.67 -55.07
N ASP A 281 -13.92 -31.59 -56.03
CA ASP A 281 -15.07 -31.96 -56.86
C ASP A 281 -16.15 -32.66 -56.03
N GLU A 282 -15.77 -33.60 -55.16
CA GLU A 282 -16.69 -34.28 -54.23
C GLU A 282 -17.35 -33.27 -53.26
N MET A 283 -16.57 -32.38 -52.67
CA MET A 283 -17.06 -31.36 -51.73
C MET A 283 -18.03 -30.38 -52.39
N ASN A 284 -17.76 -29.93 -53.62
CA ASN A 284 -18.67 -29.07 -54.38
C ASN A 284 -19.98 -29.79 -54.74
N GLN A 285 -19.91 -31.07 -55.11
CA GLN A 285 -21.09 -31.89 -55.37
C GLN A 285 -21.95 -32.02 -54.11
N ILE A 286 -21.34 -32.27 -52.95
CA ILE A 286 -21.99 -32.35 -51.65
C ILE A 286 -22.63 -31.01 -51.27
N LYS A 287 -21.88 -29.90 -51.37
CA LYS A 287 -22.39 -28.55 -51.08
C LYS A 287 -23.65 -28.25 -51.89
N LYS A 288 -23.66 -28.62 -53.18
CA LYS A 288 -24.83 -28.48 -54.06
C LYS A 288 -25.98 -29.43 -53.67
N ALA A 289 -25.70 -30.64 -53.20
CA ALA A 289 -26.70 -31.59 -52.76
C ALA A 289 -27.47 -31.07 -51.52
N PHE A 290 -26.76 -30.53 -50.54
CA PHE A 290 -27.34 -30.07 -49.27
C PHE A 290 -27.85 -28.62 -49.27
N ALA A 291 -27.48 -27.79 -50.26
CA ALA A 291 -27.85 -26.37 -50.32
C ALA A 291 -29.35 -26.08 -50.17
N ALA A 292 -30.23 -26.99 -50.63
CA ALA A 292 -31.69 -26.85 -50.55
C ALA A 292 -32.32 -27.53 -49.32
N VAL A 293 -31.49 -28.09 -48.43
CA VAL A 293 -31.91 -28.97 -47.34
C VAL A 293 -31.56 -28.38 -45.98
N THR A 294 -30.28 -28.13 -45.71
CA THR A 294 -29.80 -27.63 -44.42
C THR A 294 -28.48 -26.88 -44.56
N SER A 295 -28.13 -26.09 -43.55
CA SER A 295 -26.80 -25.48 -43.44
C SER A 295 -25.83 -26.47 -42.81
N LEU A 296 -24.97 -27.08 -43.65
CA LEU A 296 -23.94 -27.99 -43.18
C LEU A 296 -23.00 -27.34 -42.17
N LYS A 297 -22.69 -26.03 -42.30
CA LYS A 297 -21.85 -25.30 -41.34
C LYS A 297 -22.39 -25.42 -39.91
N VAL A 298 -23.70 -25.22 -39.71
CA VAL A 298 -24.33 -25.30 -38.39
C VAL A 298 -24.25 -26.72 -37.82
N HIS A 299 -24.54 -27.73 -38.65
CA HIS A 299 -24.44 -29.13 -38.24
C HIS A 299 -22.99 -29.52 -37.90
N MET A 300 -22.00 -29.01 -38.63
CA MET A 300 -20.58 -29.23 -38.33
C MET A 300 -20.18 -28.61 -36.99
N ILE A 301 -20.63 -27.38 -36.69
CA ILE A 301 -20.38 -26.72 -35.41
C ILE A 301 -21.02 -27.52 -34.26
N ASN A 302 -22.28 -27.93 -34.42
CA ASN A 302 -22.97 -28.76 -33.43
C ASN A 302 -22.26 -30.09 -33.19
N LEU A 303 -21.76 -30.75 -34.24
CA LEU A 303 -20.97 -31.97 -34.12
C LEU A 303 -19.70 -31.72 -33.31
N CYS A 304 -18.90 -30.71 -33.70
CA CYS A 304 -17.68 -30.36 -32.98
C CYS A 304 -17.97 -30.03 -31.51
N GLN A 305 -19.04 -29.29 -31.22
CA GLN A 305 -19.49 -28.99 -29.87
C GLN A 305 -19.81 -30.27 -29.08
N ARG A 306 -20.63 -31.17 -29.63
CA ARG A 306 -20.99 -32.44 -28.98
C ARG A 306 -19.76 -33.31 -28.72
N CYS A 307 -18.82 -33.36 -29.65
CA CYS A 307 -17.55 -34.07 -29.46
C CYS A 307 -16.71 -33.44 -28.33
N ILE A 308 -16.69 -32.11 -28.24
CA ILE A 308 -16.01 -31.40 -27.15
C ILE A 308 -16.64 -31.77 -25.80
N ASP A 309 -17.98 -31.73 -25.71
CA ASP A 309 -18.74 -32.01 -24.48
C ASP A 309 -18.59 -33.47 -24.03
N GLU A 310 -18.64 -34.42 -24.97
CA GLU A 310 -18.50 -35.87 -24.72
C GLU A 310 -17.04 -36.35 -24.70
N GLN A 311 -16.08 -35.42 -24.72
CA GLN A 311 -14.65 -35.69 -24.67
C GLN A 311 -14.06 -36.52 -25.84
N VAL A 312 -14.70 -36.53 -27.00
CA VAL A 312 -14.24 -37.22 -28.22
C VAL A 312 -13.26 -36.33 -28.99
N ASP A 313 -11.97 -36.65 -29.01
CA ASP A 313 -10.91 -35.81 -29.60
C ASP A 313 -10.85 -35.85 -31.15
N GLN A 314 -11.46 -36.84 -31.80
CA GLN A 314 -11.43 -37.05 -33.26
C GLN A 314 -12.10 -35.93 -34.07
N TRP A 315 -12.81 -35.00 -33.42
CA TRP A 315 -13.41 -33.83 -34.07
C TRP A 315 -12.37 -32.94 -34.77
N VAL A 316 -11.10 -32.97 -34.35
CA VAL A 316 -10.02 -32.21 -35.00
C VAL A 316 -9.75 -32.64 -36.44
N TRP A 317 -10.15 -33.87 -36.82
CA TRP A 317 -10.08 -34.37 -38.20
C TRP A 317 -11.14 -33.80 -39.12
N VAL A 318 -12.19 -33.24 -38.53
CA VAL A 318 -13.39 -32.77 -39.22
C VAL A 318 -13.28 -31.27 -39.58
N LEU A 319 -12.35 -30.56 -38.95
CA LEU A 319 -12.09 -29.13 -39.17
C LEU A 319 -11.93 -28.70 -40.65
N PRO A 320 -11.25 -29.47 -41.53
CA PRO A 320 -11.17 -29.12 -42.94
C PRO A 320 -12.55 -28.97 -43.61
N LEU A 321 -13.53 -29.78 -43.20
CA LEU A 321 -14.91 -29.67 -43.69
C LEU A 321 -15.59 -28.42 -43.14
N LEU A 322 -15.39 -28.13 -41.86
CA LEU A 322 -15.93 -26.93 -41.23
C LEU A 322 -15.46 -25.67 -41.95
N HIS A 323 -14.15 -25.57 -42.22
CA HIS A 323 -13.58 -24.43 -42.95
C HIS A 323 -14.06 -24.37 -44.40
N PHE A 324 -14.24 -25.51 -45.07
CA PHE A 324 -14.77 -25.54 -46.43
C PHE A 324 -16.22 -25.02 -46.53
N PHE A 325 -17.05 -25.30 -45.52
CA PHE A 325 -18.43 -24.81 -45.45
C PHE A 325 -18.55 -23.41 -44.85
N ALA A 326 -17.47 -22.84 -44.30
CA ALA A 326 -17.40 -21.46 -43.85
C ALA A 326 -17.12 -20.48 -45.02
N ASP A 327 -17.34 -19.20 -44.78
CA ASP A 327 -17.07 -18.15 -45.78
C ASP A 327 -15.55 -17.92 -45.90
N PRO A 328 -15.01 -17.61 -47.10
CA PRO A 328 -13.58 -17.37 -47.28
C PRO A 328 -13.13 -16.12 -46.50
N LEU A 329 -12.15 -16.28 -45.61
CA LEU A 329 -11.50 -15.16 -44.90
C LEU A 329 -10.65 -14.34 -45.90
N GLN A 330 -10.91 -13.03 -46.00
CA GLN A 330 -10.26 -12.17 -47.00
C GLN A 330 -8.96 -11.48 -46.52
N HIS A 331 -8.56 -11.55 -45.24
CA HIS A 331 -7.46 -10.70 -44.72
C HIS A 331 -6.61 -11.38 -43.63
N ASP A 332 -5.57 -12.14 -44.00
CA ASP A 332 -4.70 -12.87 -43.05
C ASP A 332 -3.65 -12.01 -42.30
N HIS A 333 -3.45 -10.75 -42.73
CA HIS A 333 -2.36 -9.89 -42.22
C HIS A 333 -2.79 -8.93 -41.11
N LEU A 334 -4.08 -8.73 -40.88
CA LEU A 334 -4.60 -7.79 -39.88
C LEU A 334 -4.90 -8.49 -38.55
N PRO A 335 -4.76 -7.80 -37.40
CA PRO A 335 -5.19 -8.33 -36.11
C PRO A 335 -6.70 -8.61 -36.14
N MET A 336 -7.09 -9.83 -35.76
CA MET A 336 -8.48 -10.25 -35.63
C MET A 336 -8.64 -11.07 -34.34
N GLU A 337 -9.86 -11.48 -33.99
CA GLU A 337 -10.09 -12.35 -32.84
C GLU A 337 -9.54 -13.78 -33.11
N GLU A 338 -9.15 -14.49 -32.05
CA GLU A 338 -8.52 -15.82 -32.15
C GLU A 338 -9.42 -16.83 -32.90
N ASP A 339 -10.73 -16.78 -32.66
CA ASP A 339 -11.72 -17.67 -33.25
C ASP A 339 -11.92 -17.44 -34.75
N THR A 340 -12.00 -16.17 -35.19
CA THR A 340 -12.03 -15.81 -36.61
C THR A 340 -10.72 -16.16 -37.30
N TRP A 341 -9.57 -15.92 -36.67
CA TRP A 341 -8.25 -16.30 -37.24
C TRP A 341 -8.12 -17.81 -37.45
N ALA A 342 -8.61 -18.59 -36.49
CA ALA A 342 -8.54 -20.05 -36.52
C ALA A 342 -9.67 -20.71 -37.33
N GLY A 343 -10.70 -19.98 -37.75
CA GLY A 343 -11.89 -20.55 -38.38
C GLY A 343 -12.75 -21.39 -37.43
N LEU A 344 -12.70 -21.12 -36.13
CA LEU A 344 -13.35 -21.88 -35.05
C LEU A 344 -14.54 -21.13 -34.42
N GLU A 345 -15.10 -20.15 -35.12
CA GLU A 345 -16.23 -19.34 -34.69
C GLU A 345 -17.40 -20.22 -34.21
N GLY A 346 -17.86 -19.97 -32.98
CA GLY A 346 -18.95 -20.73 -32.36
C GLY A 346 -18.52 -21.98 -31.59
N LEU A 347 -17.21 -22.26 -31.47
CA LEU A 347 -16.69 -23.38 -30.68
C LEU A 347 -15.98 -22.90 -29.38
N PRO A 348 -16.19 -23.56 -28.23
CA PRO A 348 -15.56 -23.22 -26.95
C PRO A 348 -14.15 -23.83 -26.82
N PHE A 349 -13.31 -23.65 -27.85
CA PHE A 349 -11.97 -24.27 -27.90
C PHE A 349 -11.02 -23.69 -26.84
N ALA A 350 -11.15 -22.40 -26.50
CA ALA A 350 -10.25 -21.70 -25.57
C ALA A 350 -10.35 -22.22 -24.12
N GLU A 351 -11.55 -22.65 -23.69
CA GLU A 351 -11.74 -23.31 -22.39
C GLU A 351 -11.37 -24.79 -22.44
N THR A 352 -11.70 -25.44 -23.55
CA THR A 352 -11.48 -26.88 -23.76
C THR A 352 -10.00 -27.23 -23.73
N ARG A 353 -9.16 -26.45 -24.42
CA ARG A 353 -7.70 -26.68 -24.49
C ARG A 353 -6.99 -26.67 -23.13
N LYS A 354 -7.57 -26.02 -22.11
CA LYS A 354 -7.03 -25.97 -20.74
C LYS A 354 -7.31 -27.24 -19.93
N LYS A 355 -8.30 -28.05 -20.34
CA LYS A 355 -8.77 -29.24 -19.61
C LYS A 355 -8.25 -30.56 -20.21
N ARG A 356 -7.68 -30.53 -21.42
CA ARG A 356 -7.25 -31.73 -22.16
C ARG A 356 -5.86 -32.20 -21.73
N HIS A 357 -5.63 -33.49 -21.82
CA HIS A 357 -4.33 -34.08 -21.51
C HIS A 357 -3.28 -33.70 -22.57
N PRO A 358 -2.06 -33.29 -22.19
CA PRO A 358 -0.97 -33.06 -23.13
C PRO A 358 -0.66 -34.31 -23.95
N GLY A 359 -0.67 -34.22 -25.28
CA GLY A 359 -0.23 -35.30 -26.19
C GLY A 359 -1.31 -36.08 -26.94
N THR A 360 -2.52 -36.30 -26.41
CA THR A 360 -3.57 -37.09 -27.11
C THR A 360 -3.98 -36.44 -28.44
N LEU A 361 -4.27 -35.14 -28.41
CA LEU A 361 -4.63 -34.37 -29.61
C LEU A 361 -3.47 -34.30 -30.60
N LEU A 362 -2.24 -34.13 -30.12
CA LEU A 362 -1.04 -34.05 -30.97
C LEU A 362 -0.84 -35.35 -31.75
N GLN A 363 -1.03 -36.51 -31.11
CA GLN A 363 -0.94 -37.82 -31.76
C GLN A 363 -2.00 -37.99 -32.86
N LEU A 364 -3.25 -37.56 -32.62
CA LEU A 364 -4.32 -37.62 -33.63
C LEU A 364 -4.05 -36.69 -34.82
N MET A 365 -3.47 -35.52 -34.58
CA MET A 365 -3.04 -34.59 -35.63
C MET A 365 -1.87 -35.17 -36.44
N GLU A 366 -0.95 -35.88 -35.78
CA GLU A 366 0.19 -36.54 -36.43
C GLU A 366 -0.26 -37.69 -37.32
N GLU A 367 -1.23 -38.49 -36.86
CA GLU A 367 -1.84 -39.59 -37.64
C GLU A 367 -2.48 -39.08 -38.95
N LYS A 368 -3.10 -37.90 -38.93
CA LYS A 368 -3.82 -37.31 -40.07
C LYS A 368 -3.17 -36.03 -40.61
N LYS A 369 -1.84 -35.94 -40.54
CA LYS A 369 -1.07 -34.77 -41.01
C LYS A 369 -1.34 -34.40 -42.48
N HIS A 370 -1.73 -35.36 -43.33
CA HIS A 370 -2.08 -35.13 -44.74
C HIS A 370 -3.28 -34.18 -44.93
N LEU A 371 -4.12 -33.99 -43.90
CA LEU A 371 -5.26 -33.06 -43.96
C LEU A 371 -4.83 -31.61 -44.21
N MET A 372 -3.63 -31.22 -43.78
CA MET A 372 -3.06 -29.88 -44.02
C MET A 372 -2.82 -29.59 -45.51
N GLU A 373 -2.74 -30.62 -46.36
CA GLU A 373 -2.60 -30.44 -47.81
C GLU A 373 -3.89 -29.91 -48.44
N PHE A 374 -5.05 -30.13 -47.81
CA PHE A 374 -6.36 -29.74 -48.32
C PHE A 374 -6.85 -28.42 -47.73
N ASP A 375 -6.39 -28.08 -46.53
CA ASP A 375 -6.82 -26.92 -45.78
C ASP A 375 -5.63 -26.18 -45.15
N LYS A 376 -5.33 -25.00 -45.70
CA LYS A 376 -4.24 -24.14 -45.23
C LYS A 376 -4.53 -23.50 -43.88
N ASN A 377 -5.80 -23.38 -43.48
CA ASN A 377 -6.20 -22.81 -42.19
C ASN A 377 -6.15 -23.83 -41.06
N LEU A 378 -6.06 -25.13 -41.37
CA LEU A 378 -6.04 -26.21 -40.38
C LEU A 378 -4.94 -26.03 -39.33
N VAL A 379 -3.77 -25.53 -39.75
CA VAL A 379 -2.65 -25.28 -38.84
C VAL A 379 -3.00 -24.21 -37.80
N LYS A 380 -3.73 -23.16 -38.19
CA LYS A 380 -4.19 -22.09 -37.30
C LYS A 380 -5.11 -22.66 -36.23
N SER A 381 -6.08 -23.48 -36.65
CA SER A 381 -7.03 -24.15 -35.77
C SER A 381 -6.37 -25.13 -34.82
N TRP A 382 -5.43 -25.95 -35.30
CA TRP A 382 -4.69 -26.89 -34.47
C TRP A 382 -3.84 -26.19 -33.41
N ILE A 383 -3.17 -25.08 -33.75
CA ILE A 383 -2.46 -24.23 -32.77
C ILE A 383 -3.43 -23.70 -31.70
N CYS A 384 -4.64 -23.28 -32.08
CA CYS A 384 -5.63 -22.77 -31.13
C CYS A 384 -6.25 -23.83 -30.22
N VAL A 385 -6.33 -25.08 -30.67
CA VAL A 385 -6.98 -26.19 -29.93
C VAL A 385 -6.02 -26.94 -29.01
N LEU A 386 -4.73 -27.02 -29.34
CA LEU A 386 -3.75 -27.78 -28.55
C LEU A 386 -3.53 -27.20 -27.13
N PRO A 387 -3.23 -28.02 -26.11
CA PRO A 387 -2.70 -27.52 -24.84
C PRO A 387 -1.37 -26.75 -25.05
N LEU A 388 -1.05 -25.79 -24.17
CA LEU A 388 0.12 -24.92 -24.29
C LEU A 388 1.43 -25.75 -24.28
N GLU A 389 1.44 -26.81 -23.48
CA GLU A 389 2.54 -27.75 -23.27
C GLU A 389 2.93 -28.52 -24.53
N SER A 390 1.99 -28.72 -25.45
CA SER A 390 2.20 -29.47 -26.70
C SER A 390 2.54 -28.57 -27.90
N LEU A 391 2.51 -27.24 -27.75
CA LEU A 391 2.73 -26.32 -28.88
C LEU A 391 4.16 -26.33 -29.39
N ALA A 392 5.17 -26.40 -28.52
CA ALA A 392 6.56 -26.45 -28.95
C ALA A 392 6.82 -27.67 -29.84
N GLU A 393 6.41 -28.86 -29.38
CA GLU A 393 6.52 -30.10 -30.14
C GLU A 393 5.71 -30.07 -31.44
N PHE A 394 4.51 -29.45 -31.42
CA PHE A 394 3.72 -29.25 -32.63
C PHE A 394 4.44 -28.39 -33.66
N ILE A 395 5.03 -27.26 -33.26
CA ILE A 395 5.72 -26.34 -34.16
C ILE A 395 6.92 -27.04 -34.83
N GLU A 396 7.66 -27.85 -34.09
CA GLU A 396 8.78 -28.63 -34.64
C GLU A 396 8.32 -29.69 -35.65
N LYS A 397 7.21 -30.39 -35.38
CA LYS A 397 6.70 -31.48 -36.22
C LYS A 397 5.92 -31.00 -37.45
N PHE A 398 5.21 -29.88 -37.34
CA PHE A 398 4.28 -29.38 -38.36
C PHE A 398 4.81 -28.05 -38.93
N SER A 399 5.84 -28.16 -39.78
CA SER A 399 6.44 -27.04 -40.52
C SER A 399 5.36 -26.12 -41.08
N SER A 400 5.32 -24.87 -40.61
CA SER A 400 4.32 -23.88 -41.00
C SER A 400 4.96 -22.50 -41.18
N ASP A 401 4.22 -21.57 -41.76
CA ASP A 401 4.69 -20.20 -41.96
C ASP A 401 5.01 -19.52 -40.61
N LEU A 402 6.12 -18.81 -40.55
CA LEU A 402 6.58 -18.15 -39.32
C LEU A 402 5.55 -17.13 -38.80
N LEU A 403 4.89 -16.37 -39.69
CA LEU A 403 3.88 -15.41 -39.29
C LEU A 403 2.70 -16.11 -38.63
N VAL A 404 2.26 -17.24 -39.17
CA VAL A 404 1.18 -18.06 -38.60
C VAL A 404 1.57 -18.59 -37.22
N THR A 405 2.81 -19.03 -37.07
CA THR A 405 3.34 -19.52 -35.80
C THR A 405 3.41 -18.40 -34.76
N LEU A 406 3.93 -17.23 -35.13
CA LEU A 406 4.02 -16.05 -34.25
C LEU A 406 2.64 -15.51 -33.86
N GLN A 407 1.69 -15.44 -34.80
CA GLN A 407 0.30 -15.07 -34.54
C GLN A 407 -0.34 -16.03 -33.53
N GLY A 408 -0.24 -17.33 -33.81
CA GLY A 408 -0.75 -18.39 -32.94
C GLY A 408 -0.17 -18.26 -31.54
N VAL A 409 1.16 -18.26 -31.39
CA VAL A 409 1.80 -18.11 -30.07
C VAL A 409 1.40 -16.80 -29.39
N SER A 410 1.26 -15.70 -30.12
CA SER A 410 0.82 -14.43 -29.54
C SER A 410 -0.59 -14.49 -28.95
N TYR A 411 -1.57 -15.07 -29.67
CA TYR A 411 -2.91 -15.29 -29.11
C TYR A 411 -2.87 -16.23 -27.90
N ARG A 412 -2.06 -17.28 -28.00
CA ARG A 412 -1.91 -18.27 -26.92
C ARG A 412 -1.31 -17.69 -25.65
N LEU A 413 -0.59 -16.58 -25.72
CA LEU A 413 0.09 -15.92 -24.60
C LEU A 413 -0.55 -14.58 -24.18
N GLU A 414 -1.66 -14.17 -24.81
CA GLU A 414 -2.32 -12.88 -24.51
C GLU A 414 -2.93 -12.85 -23.10
N ASP A 415 -3.53 -13.97 -22.65
CA ASP A 415 -4.22 -14.10 -21.35
C ASP A 415 -3.65 -15.19 -20.43
N VAL A 416 -2.38 -15.56 -20.61
CA VAL A 416 -1.76 -16.61 -19.78
C VAL A 416 -1.40 -16.08 -18.40
N TYR A 417 -1.87 -16.77 -17.37
CA TYR A 417 -1.38 -16.57 -16.01
C TYR A 417 -0.01 -17.22 -15.85
N PHE A 418 1.04 -16.41 -15.69
CA PHE A 418 2.41 -16.87 -15.56
C PHE A 418 2.69 -17.43 -14.15
N SER A 419 2.50 -18.75 -14.01
CA SER A 419 3.01 -19.58 -12.92
C SER A 419 4.42 -20.12 -13.22
N SER A 420 5.09 -20.74 -12.25
CA SER A 420 6.42 -21.33 -12.46
C SER A 420 6.44 -22.39 -13.56
N TYR A 421 5.39 -23.21 -13.63
CA TYR A 421 5.28 -24.28 -14.62
C TYR A 421 4.98 -23.71 -16.01
N SER A 422 3.95 -22.85 -16.12
CA SER A 422 3.59 -22.24 -17.40
C SER A 422 4.73 -21.39 -17.97
N SER A 423 5.49 -20.68 -17.14
CA SER A 423 6.61 -19.87 -17.63
C SER A 423 7.75 -20.71 -18.21
N GLN A 424 8.01 -21.93 -17.70
CA GLN A 424 8.99 -22.85 -18.29
C GLN A 424 8.49 -23.37 -19.65
N VAL A 425 7.18 -23.65 -19.75
CA VAL A 425 6.56 -24.05 -21.02
C VAL A 425 6.66 -22.92 -22.04
N VAL A 426 6.40 -21.67 -21.64
CA VAL A 426 6.56 -20.50 -22.52
C VAL A 426 8.02 -20.30 -22.92
N GLU A 427 8.98 -20.47 -22.01
CA GLU A 427 10.42 -20.38 -22.33
C GLU A 427 10.81 -21.43 -23.38
N SER A 428 10.38 -22.68 -23.19
CA SER A 428 10.58 -23.73 -24.20
C SER A 428 9.95 -23.35 -25.54
N LEU A 429 8.73 -22.80 -25.53
CA LEU A 429 8.02 -22.38 -26.74
C LEU A 429 8.73 -21.24 -27.47
N LEU A 430 9.22 -20.23 -26.75
CA LEU A 430 9.98 -19.11 -27.31
C LEU A 430 11.35 -19.57 -27.84
N LYS A 431 12.04 -20.48 -27.14
CA LYS A 431 13.26 -21.13 -27.65
C LYS A 431 12.99 -21.93 -28.93
N THR A 432 11.88 -22.67 -28.99
CA THR A 432 11.48 -23.36 -30.21
C THR A 432 11.23 -22.35 -31.33
N LEU A 433 10.52 -21.24 -31.08
CA LEU A 433 10.34 -20.16 -32.07
C LEU A 433 11.68 -19.59 -32.57
N LEU A 434 12.60 -19.32 -31.64
CA LEU A 434 13.97 -18.88 -31.96
C LEU A 434 14.70 -19.90 -32.83
N SER A 435 14.56 -21.19 -32.54
CA SER A 435 15.20 -22.27 -33.32
C SER A 435 14.57 -22.46 -34.70
N THR A 436 13.27 -22.23 -34.84
CA THR A 436 12.57 -22.29 -36.13
C THR A 436 12.95 -21.14 -37.06
N LEU A 437 13.46 -20.03 -36.53
CA LEU A 437 14.09 -18.95 -37.28
C LEU A 437 15.49 -19.36 -37.78
N ASP A 438 15.59 -20.47 -38.49
CA ASP A 438 16.83 -20.86 -39.16
C ASP A 438 17.01 -20.00 -40.42
N GLU A 439 18.26 -19.64 -40.76
CA GLU A 439 18.58 -18.64 -41.80
C GLU A 439 17.94 -18.92 -43.17
N LYS A 440 17.58 -20.18 -43.45
CA LYS A 440 16.96 -20.62 -44.71
C LYS A 440 15.47 -20.28 -44.82
N GLN A 441 14.70 -20.36 -43.73
CA GLN A 441 13.27 -20.00 -43.72
C GLN A 441 13.08 -18.48 -43.68
N ALA A 442 13.98 -17.79 -42.99
CA ALA A 442 13.92 -16.36 -42.87
C ALA A 442 14.18 -15.63 -44.21
N ARG A 443 15.06 -16.18 -45.06
CA ARG A 443 15.30 -15.70 -46.44
C ARG A 443 14.11 -15.94 -47.40
N ALA A 444 13.14 -16.78 -47.02
CA ALA A 444 11.96 -17.07 -47.82
C ALA A 444 10.74 -16.22 -47.46
N LEU A 445 10.85 -15.32 -46.47
CA LEU A 445 9.78 -14.39 -46.08
C LEU A 445 9.55 -13.36 -47.19
N GLU A 446 8.31 -13.26 -47.66
CA GLU A 446 7.91 -12.21 -48.60
C GLU A 446 8.06 -10.81 -47.96
N ALA A 447 8.35 -9.79 -48.77
CA ALA A 447 8.66 -8.43 -48.29
C ALA A 447 7.57 -7.73 -47.46
N ARG A 448 6.36 -8.29 -47.34
CA ARG A 448 5.27 -7.76 -46.48
C ARG A 448 5.00 -8.60 -45.23
N SER A 449 5.51 -9.84 -45.14
CA SER A 449 5.26 -10.71 -43.99
C SER A 449 6.15 -10.35 -42.79
N TRP A 450 7.36 -9.85 -43.03
CA TRP A 450 8.28 -9.50 -41.94
C TRP A 450 7.80 -8.31 -41.07
N GLN A 451 7.16 -7.28 -41.65
CA GLN A 451 6.56 -6.17 -40.90
C GLN A 451 5.49 -6.67 -39.93
N SER A 452 4.67 -7.61 -40.40
CA SER A 452 3.66 -8.27 -39.58
C SER A 452 4.33 -9.09 -38.48
N CYS A 453 5.40 -9.85 -38.78
CA CYS A 453 6.17 -10.58 -37.77
C CYS A 453 6.73 -9.66 -36.67
N LEU A 454 7.33 -8.51 -37.03
CA LEU A 454 7.83 -7.53 -36.06
C LEU A 454 6.71 -6.98 -35.17
N THR A 455 5.54 -6.69 -35.76
CA THR A 455 4.38 -6.19 -35.02
C THR A 455 3.86 -7.23 -34.02
N TRP A 456 3.78 -8.50 -34.43
CA TRP A 456 3.36 -9.60 -33.55
C TRP A 456 4.40 -9.91 -32.47
N CYS A 457 5.71 -9.86 -32.78
CA CYS A 457 6.76 -9.97 -31.77
C CYS A 457 6.71 -8.82 -30.75
N LEU A 458 6.44 -7.59 -31.20
CA LEU A 458 6.21 -6.46 -30.29
C LEU A 458 4.97 -6.67 -29.42
N LYS A 459 3.85 -7.16 -30.00
CA LYS A 459 2.63 -7.48 -29.24
C LYS A 459 2.93 -8.52 -28.16
N LEU A 460 3.71 -9.54 -28.50
CA LEU A 460 4.13 -10.60 -27.60
C LEU A 460 5.04 -10.07 -26.49
N HIS A 461 6.08 -9.30 -26.82
CA HIS A 461 6.96 -8.63 -25.86
C HIS A 461 6.16 -7.74 -24.90
N LYS A 462 5.23 -6.94 -25.43
CA LYS A 462 4.34 -6.09 -24.64
C LYS A 462 3.45 -6.88 -23.69
N SER A 463 2.89 -8.01 -24.13
CA SER A 463 2.08 -8.88 -23.28
C SER A 463 2.91 -9.44 -22.13
N VAL A 464 4.11 -9.97 -22.41
CA VAL A 464 5.00 -10.52 -21.37
C VAL A 464 5.44 -9.43 -20.40
N CYS A 465 5.85 -8.24 -20.88
CA CYS A 465 6.19 -7.10 -20.01
C CYS A 465 5.04 -6.67 -19.09
N LYS A 466 3.78 -6.77 -19.55
CA LYS A 466 2.58 -6.40 -18.76
C LYS A 466 2.30 -7.40 -17.63
N HIS A 467 2.52 -8.69 -17.90
CA HIS A 467 2.21 -9.77 -16.96
C HIS A 467 3.37 -10.13 -16.04
N ALA A 468 4.61 -9.85 -16.43
CA ALA A 468 5.81 -10.03 -15.63
C ALA A 468 5.86 -9.01 -14.47
N LYS A 469 5.01 -9.21 -13.47
CA LYS A 469 5.06 -8.50 -12.18
C LYS A 469 6.01 -9.22 -11.24
N CYS A 470 6.84 -8.47 -10.52
CA CYS A 470 7.79 -9.02 -9.56
C CYS A 470 7.06 -9.90 -8.55
N GLY A 471 7.36 -11.21 -8.58
CA GLY A 471 6.86 -12.19 -7.63
C GLY A 471 7.83 -12.40 -6.47
N ILE A 472 7.34 -12.97 -5.38
CA ILE A 472 8.14 -13.30 -4.18
C ILE A 472 9.23 -14.36 -4.48
N SER A 473 9.07 -15.16 -5.54
CA SER A 473 10.00 -16.24 -5.89
C SER A 473 11.16 -15.75 -6.75
N ILE A 474 12.37 -16.01 -6.25
CA ILE A 474 13.67 -15.91 -6.93
C ILE A 474 13.61 -16.51 -8.34
N TYR A 475 13.14 -17.76 -8.44
CA TYR A 475 13.13 -18.54 -9.67
C TYR A 475 12.21 -17.94 -10.76
N LEU A 476 11.05 -17.39 -10.35
CA LEU A 476 10.12 -16.77 -11.28
C LEU A 476 10.72 -15.53 -11.96
N ASN A 477 11.46 -14.71 -11.21
CA ASN A 477 12.05 -13.49 -11.75
C ASN A 477 13.17 -13.78 -12.77
N GLN A 478 14.00 -14.81 -12.52
CA GLN A 478 15.00 -15.28 -13.49
C GLN A 478 14.35 -15.79 -14.78
N LEU A 479 13.25 -16.51 -14.64
CA LEU A 479 12.50 -17.03 -15.78
C LEU A 479 11.86 -15.91 -16.61
N TYR A 480 11.31 -14.87 -15.99
CA TYR A 480 10.81 -13.69 -16.71
C TYR A 480 11.92 -12.94 -17.45
N ILE A 481 13.10 -12.82 -16.84
CA ILE A 481 14.28 -12.24 -17.52
C ILE A 481 14.61 -13.07 -18.76
N SER A 482 14.71 -14.40 -18.63
CA SER A 482 14.97 -15.30 -19.78
C SER A 482 13.94 -15.13 -20.89
N LEU A 483 12.64 -15.11 -20.54
CA LEU A 483 11.55 -14.91 -21.50
C LEU A 483 11.68 -13.58 -22.25
N LEU A 484 11.96 -12.49 -21.54
CA LEU A 484 12.13 -11.17 -22.18
C LEU A 484 13.38 -11.12 -23.05
N LEU A 485 14.49 -11.72 -22.60
CA LEU A 485 15.71 -11.84 -23.40
C LEU A 485 15.44 -12.61 -24.68
N GLU A 486 14.75 -13.75 -24.60
CA GLU A 486 14.36 -14.55 -25.77
C GLU A 486 13.49 -13.76 -26.75
N LEU A 487 12.56 -12.93 -26.28
CA LEU A 487 11.76 -12.05 -27.14
C LEU A 487 12.58 -10.95 -27.80
N VAL A 488 13.53 -10.36 -27.08
CA VAL A 488 14.44 -9.36 -27.65
C VAL A 488 15.38 -10.01 -28.66
N LEU A 489 15.85 -11.24 -28.41
CA LEU A 489 16.63 -12.04 -29.36
C LEU A 489 15.80 -12.44 -30.59
N LEU A 490 14.51 -12.75 -30.41
CA LEU A 490 13.58 -13.05 -31.48
C LEU A 490 13.39 -11.84 -32.38
N PHE A 491 13.19 -10.68 -31.76
CA PHE A 491 13.15 -9.39 -32.44
C PHE A 491 14.46 -9.09 -33.19
N PHE A 492 15.61 -9.34 -32.57
CA PHE A 492 16.93 -9.21 -33.18
C PHE A 492 17.08 -10.08 -34.44
N LEU A 493 16.74 -11.36 -34.35
CA LEU A 493 16.82 -12.29 -35.49
C LEU A 493 15.94 -11.83 -36.65
N LEU A 494 14.74 -11.34 -36.36
CA LEU A 494 13.86 -10.76 -37.39
C LEU A 494 14.50 -9.53 -38.05
N LEU A 495 15.14 -8.64 -37.29
CA LEU A 495 15.85 -7.48 -37.85
C LEU A 495 17.02 -7.88 -38.77
N CYS A 496 17.79 -8.91 -38.41
CA CYS A 496 18.89 -9.42 -39.24
C CYS A 496 18.42 -9.87 -40.63
N VAL A 497 17.23 -10.47 -40.68
CA VAL A 497 16.64 -11.03 -41.89
C VAL A 497 16.12 -9.95 -42.82
N CYS A 498 15.73 -8.81 -42.24
CA CYS A 498 15.11 -7.70 -42.96
C CYS A 498 16.08 -6.86 -43.80
N GLN A 499 17.33 -7.27 -44.08
CA GLN A 499 18.37 -6.45 -44.74
C GLN A 499 17.77 -5.51 -45.82
N VAL A 500 17.46 -4.29 -45.37
CA VAL A 500 16.65 -3.34 -46.12
C VAL A 500 17.53 -2.80 -47.25
N PRO A 501 17.12 -2.88 -48.53
CA PRO A 501 17.79 -2.13 -49.58
C PRO A 501 17.79 -0.65 -49.19
N ARG A 502 18.97 0.00 -49.17
CA ARG A 502 19.19 1.36 -48.64
C ARG A 502 18.31 2.49 -49.23
N ASP A 503 17.41 2.18 -50.17
CA ASP A 503 16.60 3.15 -50.91
C ASP A 503 15.13 3.27 -50.42
N ALA A 504 14.70 2.52 -49.39
CA ALA A 504 13.32 2.58 -48.87
C ALA A 504 13.20 3.33 -47.52
N VAL A 505 12.99 4.65 -47.55
CA VAL A 505 12.90 5.53 -46.37
C VAL A 505 11.77 5.14 -45.40
N GLN A 506 10.65 4.63 -45.92
CA GLN A 506 9.45 4.37 -45.10
C GLN A 506 9.58 3.09 -44.24
N GLU A 507 10.29 2.07 -44.73
CA GLU A 507 10.51 0.80 -44.02
C GLU A 507 11.50 0.98 -42.84
N ALA A 508 12.48 1.87 -42.99
CA ALA A 508 13.42 2.22 -41.91
C ALA A 508 12.74 2.95 -40.73
N VAL A 509 11.69 3.73 -41.00
CA VAL A 509 10.92 4.46 -39.97
C VAL A 509 10.13 3.49 -39.09
N GLU A 510 9.48 2.48 -39.69
CA GLU A 510 8.71 1.47 -38.94
C GLU A 510 9.62 0.61 -38.05
N VAL A 511 10.79 0.21 -38.54
CA VAL A 511 11.78 -0.52 -37.74
C VAL A 511 12.25 0.30 -36.53
N LEU A 512 12.49 1.61 -36.72
CA LEU A 512 12.87 2.52 -35.65
C LEU A 512 11.75 2.68 -34.60
N GLU A 513 10.49 2.74 -35.04
CA GLU A 513 9.32 2.84 -34.17
C GLU A 513 9.16 1.57 -33.32
N VAL A 514 9.24 0.38 -33.94
CA VAL A 514 9.17 -0.89 -33.22
C VAL A 514 10.33 -1.04 -32.25
N PHE A 515 11.56 -0.69 -32.63
CA PHE A 515 12.71 -0.68 -31.72
C PHE A 515 12.49 0.25 -30.53
N SER A 516 12.03 1.48 -30.79
CA SER A 516 11.79 2.48 -29.74
C SER A 516 10.68 2.02 -28.78
N GLU A 517 9.65 1.37 -29.29
CA GLU A 517 8.54 0.82 -28.51
C GLU A 517 8.96 -0.41 -27.69
N THR A 518 9.79 -1.30 -28.24
CA THR A 518 10.43 -2.40 -27.51
C THR A 518 11.25 -1.86 -26.35
N LEU A 519 12.16 -0.91 -26.60
CA LEU A 519 12.96 -0.26 -25.56
C LEU A 519 12.08 0.41 -24.50
N ARG A 520 11.03 1.12 -24.90
CA ARG A 520 10.08 1.77 -23.98
C ARG A 520 9.38 0.75 -23.08
N HIS A 521 8.96 -0.39 -23.61
CA HIS A 521 8.33 -1.45 -22.85
C HIS A 521 9.30 -2.15 -21.90
N THR A 522 10.55 -2.39 -22.32
CA THR A 522 11.61 -2.92 -21.45
C THR A 522 11.89 -1.98 -20.26
N ARG A 523 12.03 -0.68 -20.51
CA ARG A 523 12.20 0.34 -19.45
C ARG A 523 11.00 0.38 -18.50
N THR A 524 9.80 0.29 -19.06
CA THR A 524 8.56 0.26 -18.27
C THR A 524 8.49 -0.99 -17.40
N TRP A 525 8.94 -2.14 -17.92
CA TRP A 525 9.05 -3.37 -17.16
C TRP A 525 10.06 -3.22 -16.01
N PHE A 526 11.28 -2.72 -16.25
CA PHE A 526 12.24 -2.44 -15.18
C PHE A 526 11.62 -1.57 -14.08
N ARG A 527 10.96 -0.46 -14.45
CA ARG A 527 10.29 0.42 -13.48
C ARG A 527 9.19 -0.28 -12.68
N ASN A 528 8.41 -1.17 -13.30
CA ASN A 528 7.31 -1.87 -12.65
C ASN A 528 7.79 -3.07 -11.80
N ALA A 529 8.84 -3.77 -12.25
CA ALA A 529 9.42 -4.92 -11.57
C ALA A 529 10.28 -4.48 -10.37
N LEU A 530 10.96 -3.33 -10.48
CA LEU A 530 11.85 -2.78 -9.46
C LEU A 530 11.11 -1.83 -8.52
N ASN A 531 10.05 -2.32 -7.86
CA ASN A 531 9.18 -1.53 -6.99
C ASN A 531 9.75 -1.24 -5.59
N GLN A 532 10.90 -1.83 -5.25
CA GLN A 532 11.63 -1.60 -4.00
C GLN A 532 12.82 -0.67 -4.25
N LYS A 533 13.30 -0.04 -3.16
CA LYS A 533 14.61 0.62 -3.14
C LYS A 533 15.69 -0.32 -3.66
N LEU A 534 16.69 0.21 -4.36
CA LEU A 534 17.82 -0.56 -4.88
C LEU A 534 18.54 -1.28 -3.74
N LEU A 535 18.67 -0.62 -2.59
CA LEU A 535 19.50 -1.06 -1.48
C LEU A 535 18.71 -1.32 -0.19
N LYS A 536 19.21 -2.28 0.58
CA LYS A 536 18.76 -2.60 1.93
C LYS A 536 19.92 -2.40 2.90
N GLU A 537 19.65 -1.61 3.94
CA GLU A 537 20.61 -1.26 4.99
C GLU A 537 20.63 -2.32 6.10
N TYR A 538 21.84 -2.69 6.52
CA TYR A 538 22.11 -3.42 7.75
C TYR A 538 23.06 -2.60 8.61
N LEU A 539 23.19 -2.95 9.90
CA LEU A 539 24.00 -2.20 10.86
C LEU A 539 25.45 -1.95 10.38
N ASP A 540 26.04 -2.93 9.67
CA ASP A 540 27.47 -2.89 9.30
C ASP A 540 27.74 -2.88 7.77
N HIS A 541 26.71 -2.98 6.91
CA HIS A 541 26.90 -3.00 5.46
C HIS A 541 25.59 -2.79 4.67
N VAL A 542 25.73 -2.51 3.38
CA VAL A 542 24.62 -2.34 2.43
C VAL A 542 24.62 -3.46 1.40
N THR A 543 23.44 -3.98 1.06
CA THR A 543 23.24 -5.02 0.03
C THR A 543 22.12 -4.63 -0.94
N PHE A 544 22.10 -5.22 -2.13
CA PHE A 544 20.96 -5.09 -3.05
C PHE A 544 19.68 -5.71 -2.47
N SER A 545 18.58 -4.96 -2.51
CA SER A 545 17.26 -5.43 -2.07
C SER A 545 16.79 -6.61 -2.91
N LEU A 546 17.00 -6.52 -4.22
CA LEU A 546 16.64 -7.55 -5.19
C LEU A 546 17.93 -8.21 -5.70
N TYR A 547 18.16 -9.46 -5.27
CA TYR A 547 19.41 -10.17 -5.60
C TYR A 547 19.61 -10.39 -7.12
N TRP A 548 18.53 -10.46 -7.90
CA TRP A 548 18.54 -10.69 -9.35
C TRP A 548 18.72 -9.40 -10.16
N GLU A 549 18.55 -8.22 -9.55
CA GLU A 549 18.46 -6.94 -10.28
C GLU A 549 19.72 -6.65 -11.09
N LEU A 550 20.91 -6.80 -10.48
CA LEU A 550 22.17 -6.60 -11.20
C LEU A 550 22.36 -7.55 -12.39
N GLN A 551 21.91 -8.80 -12.25
CA GLN A 551 21.97 -9.78 -13.33
C GLN A 551 21.02 -9.38 -14.47
N ALA A 552 19.83 -8.88 -14.15
CA ALA A 552 18.92 -8.35 -15.17
C ALA A 552 19.54 -7.18 -15.94
N TRP A 553 20.12 -6.20 -15.24
CA TRP A 553 20.80 -5.08 -15.91
C TRP A 553 21.92 -5.57 -16.83
N ASP A 554 22.73 -6.53 -16.37
CA ASP A 554 23.85 -7.08 -17.13
C ASP A 554 23.42 -7.82 -18.40
N GLU A 555 22.45 -8.73 -18.30
CA GLU A 555 21.95 -9.49 -19.46
C GLU A 555 21.34 -8.55 -20.52
N PHE A 556 20.57 -7.54 -20.10
CA PHE A 556 19.96 -6.58 -21.02
C PHE A 556 20.97 -5.60 -21.64
N VAL A 557 22.00 -5.18 -20.89
CA VAL A 557 23.07 -4.30 -21.39
C VAL A 557 23.99 -5.00 -22.39
N LYS A 558 24.17 -6.32 -22.26
CA LYS A 558 24.99 -7.14 -23.17
C LYS A 558 24.34 -7.39 -24.54
N ILE A 559 23.05 -7.08 -24.71
CA ILE A 559 22.35 -7.26 -25.98
C ILE A 559 22.98 -6.36 -27.05
N SER A 560 23.41 -6.98 -28.15
CA SER A 560 23.94 -6.31 -29.33
C SER A 560 22.97 -6.45 -30.51
N PHE A 561 22.63 -5.34 -31.16
CA PHE A 561 21.83 -5.29 -32.37
C PHE A 561 22.72 -5.19 -33.63
N PRO A 562 22.22 -5.55 -34.84
CA PRO A 562 23.02 -5.52 -36.06
C PRO A 562 23.41 -4.09 -36.46
N ASP A 563 22.55 -3.13 -36.12
CA ASP A 563 22.86 -1.71 -36.20
C ASP A 563 23.56 -1.26 -34.90
N GLU A 564 24.79 -0.79 -35.05
CA GLU A 564 25.60 -0.27 -33.95
C GLU A 564 24.92 0.93 -33.26
N GLN A 565 24.16 1.75 -33.99
CA GLN A 565 23.42 2.87 -33.41
C GLN A 565 22.30 2.40 -32.49
N PHE A 566 21.63 1.29 -32.81
CA PHE A 566 20.61 0.69 -31.93
C PHE A 566 21.24 0.09 -30.68
N THR A 567 22.40 -0.56 -30.82
CA THR A 567 23.19 -1.06 -29.68
C THR A 567 23.61 0.07 -28.75
N GLU A 568 24.18 1.14 -29.31
CA GLU A 568 24.60 2.30 -28.52
C GLU A 568 23.41 2.96 -27.83
N LYS A 569 22.31 3.21 -28.55
CA LYS A 569 21.09 3.81 -27.99
C LYS A 569 20.47 2.95 -26.89
N TRP A 570 20.39 1.63 -27.08
CA TRP A 570 19.89 0.69 -26.09
C TRP A 570 20.74 0.72 -24.82
N LYS A 571 22.05 0.47 -24.96
CA LYS A 571 22.99 0.43 -23.84
C LYS A 571 23.04 1.75 -23.08
N LYS A 572 23.16 2.89 -23.79
CA LYS A 572 23.19 4.22 -23.17
C LYS A 572 21.90 4.54 -22.41
N THR A 573 20.73 4.17 -22.95
CA THR A 573 19.45 4.44 -22.29
C THR A 573 19.28 3.60 -21.03
N LEU A 574 19.62 2.31 -21.06
CA LEU A 574 19.52 1.45 -19.89
C LEU A 574 20.53 1.84 -18.79
N LEU A 575 21.76 2.20 -19.16
CA LEU A 575 22.76 2.68 -18.21
C LEU A 575 22.35 4.00 -17.54
N ALA A 576 21.73 4.92 -18.29
CA ALA A 576 21.21 6.17 -17.73
C ALA A 576 20.04 5.92 -16.74
N ASP A 577 19.16 4.95 -17.04
CA ASP A 577 18.10 4.54 -16.11
C ASP A 577 18.68 3.89 -14.84
N LEU A 578 19.73 3.06 -14.97
CA LEU A 578 20.45 2.47 -13.85
C LEU A 578 21.15 3.54 -13.00
N GLU A 579 21.86 4.48 -13.62
CA GLU A 579 22.54 5.59 -12.94
C GLU A 579 21.55 6.41 -12.11
N LYS A 580 20.41 6.78 -12.71
CA LYS A 580 19.33 7.47 -11.99
C LYS A 580 18.83 6.65 -10.81
N ARG A 581 18.65 5.33 -10.98
CA ARG A 581 18.21 4.44 -9.91
C ARG A 581 19.22 4.34 -8.76
N ILE A 582 20.52 4.43 -9.04
CA ILE A 582 21.57 4.51 -8.00
C ILE A 582 21.50 5.86 -7.29
N GLN A 583 21.30 6.96 -8.03
CA GLN A 583 21.19 8.32 -7.49
C GLN A 583 19.96 8.54 -6.59
N GLU A 584 18.90 7.73 -6.74
CA GLU A 584 17.73 7.73 -5.86
C GLU A 584 18.04 7.24 -4.42
N GLU A 585 19.17 6.54 -4.23
CA GLU A 585 19.63 6.12 -2.90
C GLU A 585 20.33 7.25 -2.14
N PRO A 586 20.32 7.25 -0.79
CA PRO A 586 21.06 8.23 0.00
C PRO A 586 22.55 8.28 -0.37
N PRO A 587 23.22 9.47 -0.38
CA PRO A 587 24.62 9.61 -0.78
C PRO A 587 25.59 8.64 -0.07
N VAL A 588 25.38 8.41 1.23
CA VAL A 588 26.17 7.44 2.01
C VAL A 588 26.00 6.02 1.47
N ASN A 589 24.79 5.61 1.10
CA ASN A 589 24.52 4.27 0.59
C ASN A 589 25.11 4.04 -0.80
N GLN A 590 25.16 5.08 -1.64
CA GLN A 590 25.82 5.02 -2.96
C GLN A 590 27.32 4.69 -2.81
N ILE A 591 27.99 5.30 -1.84
CA ILE A 591 29.39 5.01 -1.49
C ILE A 591 29.53 3.59 -0.92
N LEU A 592 28.69 3.24 0.06
CA LEU A 592 28.76 1.95 0.73
C LEU A 592 28.48 0.78 -0.20
N VAL A 593 27.49 0.86 -1.11
CA VAL A 593 27.24 -0.23 -2.06
C VAL A 593 28.44 -0.44 -2.98
N TYR A 594 29.06 0.65 -3.47
CA TYR A 594 30.23 0.53 -4.34
C TYR A 594 31.40 -0.12 -3.61
N CYS A 595 31.65 0.24 -2.35
CA CYS A 595 32.74 -0.32 -1.56
C CYS A 595 32.47 -1.76 -1.08
N CYS A 596 31.27 -2.04 -0.56
CA CYS A 596 30.93 -3.33 0.07
C CYS A 596 30.57 -4.41 -0.96
N GLN A 597 29.95 -4.05 -2.09
CA GLN A 597 29.46 -5.02 -3.09
C GLN A 597 30.36 -5.10 -4.34
N HIS A 598 31.55 -4.50 -4.31
CA HIS A 598 32.42 -4.42 -5.49
C HIS A 598 32.75 -5.78 -6.14
N TYR A 599 32.87 -6.84 -5.34
CA TYR A 599 33.13 -8.19 -5.83
C TYR A 599 32.03 -8.71 -6.78
N ARG A 600 30.81 -8.15 -6.71
CA ARG A 600 29.71 -8.49 -7.63
C ARG A 600 29.88 -7.85 -9.00
N PHE A 601 30.59 -6.73 -9.10
CA PHE A 601 30.78 -6.02 -10.37
C PHE A 601 31.81 -6.69 -11.27
N THR A 602 32.74 -7.47 -10.72
CA THR A 602 33.83 -8.08 -11.50
C THR A 602 33.38 -9.12 -12.53
N GLY A 603 32.14 -9.61 -12.44
CA GLY A 603 31.53 -10.54 -13.39
C GLY A 603 30.53 -9.91 -14.36
N LEU A 604 30.26 -8.60 -14.25
CA LEU A 604 29.25 -7.89 -15.04
C LEU A 604 29.91 -7.04 -16.14
N ASP A 605 29.11 -6.49 -17.06
CA ASP A 605 29.55 -5.49 -18.02
C ASP A 605 30.22 -4.31 -17.30
N SER A 606 31.42 -3.93 -17.77
CA SER A 606 32.24 -2.88 -17.16
C SER A 606 31.51 -1.54 -17.01
N SER A 607 30.56 -1.22 -17.90
CA SER A 607 29.78 0.01 -17.83
C SER A 607 28.85 0.06 -16.61
N ILE A 608 28.35 -1.09 -16.13
CA ILE A 608 27.53 -1.17 -14.91
C ILE A 608 28.38 -0.80 -13.69
N GLY A 609 29.57 -1.41 -13.56
CA GLY A 609 30.51 -1.08 -12.49
C GLY A 609 30.93 0.39 -12.52
N TRP A 610 31.02 0.98 -13.72
CA TRP A 610 31.34 2.40 -13.92
C TRP A 610 30.21 3.33 -13.44
N CYS A 611 28.93 3.00 -13.67
CA CYS A 611 27.81 3.76 -13.10
C CYS A 611 27.88 3.86 -11.57
N PHE A 612 28.13 2.73 -10.87
CA PHE A 612 28.30 2.74 -9.42
C PHE A 612 29.53 3.53 -8.96
N HIS A 613 30.63 3.45 -9.70
CA HIS A 613 31.85 4.22 -9.40
C HIS A 613 31.60 5.73 -9.50
N ASN A 614 30.94 6.19 -10.56
CA ASN A 614 30.64 7.61 -10.75
C ASN A 614 29.68 8.13 -9.71
N CYS A 615 28.56 7.42 -9.48
CA CYS A 615 27.59 7.81 -8.46
C CYS A 615 28.25 7.90 -7.07
N ALA A 616 29.08 6.92 -6.69
CA ALA A 616 29.82 6.95 -5.43
C ALA A 616 30.76 8.16 -5.34
N THR A 617 31.46 8.50 -6.43
CA THR A 617 32.41 9.62 -6.47
C THR A 617 31.69 10.97 -6.39
N GLU A 618 30.57 11.13 -7.10
CA GLU A 618 29.74 12.35 -7.05
C GLU A 618 29.06 12.52 -5.68
N ALA A 619 28.65 11.41 -5.06
CA ALA A 619 27.99 11.39 -3.76
C ALA A 619 28.89 11.83 -2.59
N VAL A 620 30.24 11.75 -2.71
CA VAL A 620 31.17 12.06 -1.61
C VAL A 620 30.89 13.42 -0.98
N THR A 621 30.73 14.46 -1.81
CA THR A 621 30.54 15.83 -1.28
C THR A 621 29.26 15.96 -0.47
N ALA A 622 28.16 15.37 -0.94
CA ALA A 622 26.88 15.37 -0.23
C ALA A 622 26.91 14.44 1.01
N ALA A 623 27.64 13.32 0.94
CA ALA A 623 27.81 12.39 2.05
C ALA A 623 28.60 13.03 3.20
N CYS A 624 29.68 13.75 2.92
CA CYS A 624 30.47 14.47 3.93
C CYS A 624 29.67 15.58 4.64
N GLN A 625 28.67 16.18 3.97
CA GLN A 625 27.78 17.18 4.58
C GLN A 625 26.71 16.57 5.50
N THR A 626 26.31 15.33 5.24
CA THR A 626 25.20 14.67 5.95
C THR A 626 25.67 13.72 7.05
N GLN A 627 26.87 13.15 6.93
CA GLN A 627 27.41 12.16 7.84
C GLN A 627 28.86 12.50 8.22
N SER A 628 29.13 12.62 9.52
CA SER A 628 30.47 12.95 10.04
C SER A 628 31.38 11.74 10.31
N ASN A 629 30.84 10.51 10.32
CA ASN A 629 31.58 9.26 10.55
C ASN A 629 31.52 8.27 9.36
N LEU A 630 31.73 8.79 8.13
CA LEU A 630 31.66 8.01 6.90
C LEU A 630 32.78 6.96 6.79
N LEU A 631 34.00 7.28 7.21
CA LEU A 631 35.13 6.36 7.18
C LEU A 631 34.91 5.20 8.14
N GLU A 632 34.34 5.44 9.32
CA GLU A 632 33.99 4.36 10.28
C GLU A 632 33.09 3.28 9.68
N LYS A 633 32.23 3.62 8.71
CA LYS A 633 31.33 2.68 8.04
C LYS A 633 32.01 1.84 6.94
N ILE A 634 33.22 2.21 6.52
CA ILE A 634 33.97 1.50 5.48
C ILE A 634 34.95 0.54 6.15
N SER A 635 34.91 -0.75 5.80
CA SER A 635 35.88 -1.71 6.36
C SER A 635 37.32 -1.35 5.98
N SER A 636 38.28 -1.66 6.86
CA SER A 636 39.71 -1.40 6.61
C SER A 636 40.24 -2.05 5.32
N TYR A 637 39.71 -3.23 4.96
CA TYR A 637 40.01 -3.90 3.69
C TYR A 637 39.56 -3.06 2.49
N ASN A 638 38.32 -2.55 2.53
CA ASN A 638 37.76 -1.72 1.46
C ASN A 638 38.46 -0.37 1.35
N MET A 639 38.87 0.24 2.47
CA MET A 639 39.65 1.48 2.45
C MET A 639 40.93 1.36 1.63
N SER A 640 41.68 0.25 1.77
CA SER A 640 42.91 0.00 1.00
C SER A 640 42.67 -0.19 -0.50
N ARG A 641 41.49 -0.73 -0.86
CA ARG A 641 41.11 -0.98 -2.25
C ARG A 641 40.61 0.29 -2.94
N PHE A 642 39.86 1.13 -2.21
CA PHE A 642 39.25 2.36 -2.72
C PHE A 642 39.96 3.61 -2.19
N SER A 643 41.30 3.58 -2.17
CA SER A 643 42.12 4.65 -1.58
C SER A 643 41.88 6.03 -2.22
N GLN A 644 41.52 6.07 -3.51
CA GLN A 644 41.14 7.31 -4.20
C GLN A 644 39.85 7.91 -3.62
N LEU A 645 38.82 7.08 -3.41
CA LEU A 645 37.56 7.52 -2.81
C LEU A 645 37.77 7.97 -1.34
N VAL A 646 38.58 7.22 -0.58
CA VAL A 646 38.99 7.61 0.79
C VAL A 646 39.74 8.94 0.78
N SER A 647 40.63 9.17 -0.18
CA SER A 647 41.34 10.44 -0.33
C SER A 647 40.37 11.59 -0.58
N THR A 648 39.38 11.39 -1.44
CA THR A 648 38.32 12.39 -1.69
C THR A 648 37.51 12.66 -0.43
N ILE A 649 37.16 11.63 0.36
CA ILE A 649 36.44 11.81 1.63
C ILE A 649 37.27 12.64 2.62
N ILE A 650 38.57 12.35 2.76
CA ILE A 650 39.48 13.11 3.65
C ILE A 650 39.53 14.59 3.22
N VAL A 651 39.78 14.86 1.94
CA VAL A 651 39.92 16.22 1.44
C VAL A 651 38.60 17.00 1.52
N LYS A 652 37.46 16.36 1.21
CA LYS A 652 36.14 17.03 1.23
C LYS A 652 35.57 17.22 2.64
N SER A 653 36.03 16.44 3.61
CA SER A 653 35.63 16.61 5.01
C SER A 653 36.46 17.67 5.73
N TRP A 654 37.57 18.13 5.14
CA TRP A 654 38.47 19.11 5.74
C TRP A 654 37.84 20.52 5.72
N PRO A 655 37.99 21.32 6.80
CA PRO A 655 37.34 22.63 6.92
C PRO A 655 37.86 23.67 5.91
N ILE A 656 39.10 23.53 5.42
CA ILE A 656 39.78 24.57 4.63
C ILE A 656 39.88 24.17 3.16
N LYS A 657 39.46 25.10 2.28
CA LYS A 657 39.79 25.04 0.84
C LYS A 657 41.20 25.61 0.67
N SER A 658 42.10 24.83 0.09
CA SER A 658 43.52 25.15 -0.12
C SER A 658 43.77 26.63 -0.52
N GLY A 659 44.43 27.40 0.36
CA GLY A 659 44.97 28.73 0.02
C GLY A 659 44.84 29.90 1.01
N GLN A 660 44.43 29.73 2.27
CA GLN A 660 44.43 30.80 3.28
C GLN A 660 45.43 30.52 4.41
N SER A 661 45.99 31.58 5.01
CA SER A 661 47.18 31.53 5.85
C SER A 661 46.90 32.11 7.24
N GLU A 662 47.30 31.37 8.28
CA GLU A 662 47.46 31.75 9.69
C GLU A 662 46.22 31.96 10.59
N ASP A 663 45.02 32.28 10.09
CA ASP A 663 43.77 32.26 10.90
C ASP A 663 43.18 30.83 11.08
N ASP A 664 43.82 29.83 10.46
CA ASP A 664 43.30 28.46 10.32
C ASP A 664 43.55 27.53 11.53
N PHE A 665 44.47 27.87 12.44
CA PHE A 665 44.90 26.95 13.50
C PHE A 665 43.75 26.61 14.46
N ASP A 666 42.94 27.60 14.81
CA ASP A 666 41.82 27.44 15.74
C ASP A 666 40.72 26.55 15.11
N GLU A 667 40.38 26.77 13.84
CA GLU A 667 39.40 25.96 13.10
C GLU A 667 39.88 24.52 12.88
N ILE A 668 41.17 24.33 12.56
CA ILE A 668 41.77 23.01 12.41
C ILE A 668 41.76 22.27 13.74
N LEU A 669 42.16 22.92 14.83
CA LEU A 669 42.14 22.31 16.17
C LEU A 669 40.72 21.91 16.56
N HIS A 670 39.75 22.79 16.35
CA HIS A 670 38.34 22.49 16.59
C HIS A 670 37.87 21.29 15.75
N HIS A 671 38.20 21.24 14.46
CA HIS A 671 37.84 20.12 13.57
C HIS A 671 38.49 18.80 14.01
N ILE A 672 39.77 18.81 14.40
CA ILE A 672 40.48 17.63 14.93
C ILE A 672 39.78 17.10 16.18
N LEU A 673 39.31 17.99 17.06
CA LEU A 673 38.68 17.63 18.33
C LEU A 673 37.21 17.24 18.21
N THR A 674 36.53 17.60 17.12
CA THR A 674 35.08 17.37 16.93
C THR A 674 34.76 16.33 15.87
N TRP A 675 35.61 16.12 14.87
CA TRP A 675 35.32 15.22 13.76
C TRP A 675 35.57 13.74 14.15
N PRO A 676 34.54 12.87 14.18
CA PRO A 676 34.68 11.50 14.69
C PRO A 676 35.66 10.64 13.88
N ASP A 677 35.70 10.83 12.56
CA ASP A 677 36.56 10.06 11.64
C ASP A 677 38.04 10.44 11.71
N ILE A 678 38.41 11.49 12.46
CA ILE A 678 39.80 11.93 12.64
C ILE A 678 40.69 10.81 13.18
N LYS A 679 40.14 9.91 13.99
CA LYS A 679 40.83 8.71 14.51
C LYS A 679 41.40 7.85 13.38
N HIS A 680 40.69 7.78 12.24
CA HIS A 680 41.13 7.02 11.07
C HIS A 680 42.34 7.71 10.41
N ILE A 681 42.33 9.04 10.30
CA ILE A 681 43.49 9.82 9.82
C ILE A 681 44.74 9.51 10.63
N PHE A 682 44.67 9.63 11.96
CA PHE A 682 45.82 9.36 12.83
C PHE A 682 46.21 7.88 12.82
N SER A 683 45.26 6.95 12.68
CA SER A 683 45.56 5.51 12.54
C SER A 683 46.32 5.18 11.25
N PHE A 684 46.05 5.90 10.15
CA PHE A 684 46.73 5.68 8.87
C PHE A 684 48.20 6.10 8.91
N ASN A 685 48.52 7.15 9.67
CA ASN A 685 49.91 7.58 9.91
C ASN A 685 50.70 6.59 10.78
N GLY A 686 50.05 5.89 11.71
CA GLY A 686 50.70 4.95 12.63
C GLY A 686 50.74 3.49 12.15
N THR A 687 49.58 2.84 12.02
CA THR A 687 49.47 1.37 11.90
C THR A 687 49.25 0.86 10.47
N ASN A 688 48.87 1.73 9.52
CA ASN A 688 48.39 1.32 8.18
C ASN A 688 49.20 1.91 7.02
N THR A 689 50.54 1.81 7.10
CA THR A 689 51.50 2.40 6.13
C THR A 689 51.22 2.03 4.66
N LYS A 690 50.69 0.83 4.39
CA LYS A 690 50.31 0.39 3.03
C LYS A 690 49.14 1.15 2.41
N LEU A 691 48.22 1.68 3.23
CA LEU A 691 47.12 2.53 2.75
C LEU A 691 47.64 3.94 2.49
N LEU A 692 48.48 4.46 3.39
CA LEU A 692 49.08 5.80 3.31
C LEU A 692 49.79 6.03 1.97
N GLU A 693 50.56 5.05 1.47
CA GLU A 693 51.23 5.14 0.17
C GLU A 693 50.28 5.38 -1.01
N LYS A 694 49.06 4.81 -0.95
CA LYS A 694 48.05 4.84 -2.02
C LYS A 694 47.09 6.04 -1.96
N LEU A 695 47.19 6.88 -0.93
CA LEU A 695 46.40 8.11 -0.82
C LEU A 695 46.97 9.21 -1.73
N THR A 696 46.13 10.15 -2.15
CA THR A 696 46.56 11.31 -2.94
C THR A 696 47.45 12.25 -2.11
N ASP A 697 48.30 13.03 -2.79
CA ASP A 697 49.20 13.98 -2.12
C ASP A 697 48.42 15.09 -1.38
N GLU A 698 47.26 15.48 -1.90
CA GLU A 698 46.36 16.44 -1.25
C GLU A 698 45.82 15.90 0.09
N ALA A 699 45.38 14.64 0.12
CA ALA A 699 44.94 13.99 1.36
C ALA A 699 46.10 13.85 2.36
N LYS A 700 47.30 13.48 1.89
CA LYS A 700 48.50 13.39 2.74
C LYS A 700 48.87 14.75 3.35
N ASN A 701 48.73 15.85 2.61
CA ASN A 701 48.99 17.19 3.12
C ASN A 701 48.00 17.59 4.24
N VAL A 702 46.72 17.27 4.06
CA VAL A 702 45.68 17.43 5.10
C VAL A 702 46.07 16.67 6.37
N MET A 703 46.45 15.39 6.22
CA MET A 703 46.85 14.55 7.35
C MET A 703 48.10 15.07 8.07
N ALA A 704 49.10 15.57 7.33
CA ALA A 704 50.31 16.16 7.89
C ALA A 704 50.03 17.47 8.65
N THR A 705 49.09 18.28 8.14
CA THR A 705 48.63 19.50 8.80
C THR A 705 47.94 19.17 10.12
N ALA A 706 47.07 18.15 10.13
CA ALA A 706 46.40 17.68 11.34
C ALA A 706 47.40 17.24 12.41
N ASP A 707 48.41 16.47 12.02
CA ASP A 707 49.46 15.95 12.91
C ASP A 707 50.31 17.09 13.51
N SER A 708 50.71 18.05 12.69
CA SER A 708 51.47 19.24 13.12
C SER A 708 50.72 20.08 14.17
N VAL A 709 49.43 20.36 13.93
CA VAL A 709 48.59 21.12 14.87
C VAL A 709 48.43 20.38 16.20
N PHE A 710 48.11 19.07 16.13
CA PHE A 710 47.92 18.25 17.33
C PHE A 710 49.21 18.11 18.16
N MET A 711 50.36 17.92 17.51
CA MET A 711 51.67 17.86 18.17
C MET A 711 52.05 19.20 18.82
N SER A 712 51.79 20.32 18.15
CA SER A 712 52.04 21.66 18.70
C SER A 712 51.23 21.91 19.98
N VAL A 713 49.94 21.59 19.97
CA VAL A 713 49.08 21.74 21.16
C VAL A 713 49.56 20.82 22.28
N THR A 714 49.92 19.58 21.98
CA THR A 714 50.31 18.64 23.03
C THR A 714 51.66 19.00 23.67
N ASP A 715 52.65 19.38 22.87
CA ASP A 715 53.93 19.91 23.38
C ASP A 715 53.70 21.17 24.24
N GLY A 716 52.78 22.03 23.80
CA GLY A 716 52.34 23.20 24.56
C GLY A 716 51.72 22.86 25.92
N ILE A 717 50.90 21.81 26.01
CA ILE A 717 50.28 21.34 27.26
C ILE A 717 51.35 20.78 28.20
N GLN A 718 52.28 19.98 27.69
CA GLN A 718 53.40 19.42 28.46
C GLN A 718 54.27 20.52 29.07
N LYS A 719 54.69 21.50 28.25
CA LYS A 719 55.54 22.62 28.67
C LYS A 719 54.79 23.73 29.42
N GLY A 720 53.45 23.69 29.43
CA GLY A 720 52.60 24.74 30.00
C GLY A 720 52.63 26.06 29.22
N CYS A 721 53.05 26.04 27.95
CA CYS A 721 53.10 27.22 27.08
C CYS A 721 51.96 27.27 26.06
N VAL A 722 50.99 26.34 26.15
CA VAL A 722 49.74 26.35 25.36
C VAL A 722 48.94 27.64 25.61
N LEU A 723 48.23 28.13 24.59
CA LEU A 723 47.29 29.23 24.77
C LEU A 723 46.11 28.77 25.62
N VAL A 724 45.64 29.64 26.52
CA VAL A 724 44.51 29.31 27.40
C VAL A 724 43.26 28.93 26.58
N LYS A 725 42.99 29.61 25.44
CA LYS A 725 41.89 29.26 24.55
C LYS A 725 41.97 27.85 23.97
N HIS A 726 43.16 27.40 23.56
CA HIS A 726 43.37 26.06 22.99
C HIS A 726 43.24 24.98 24.06
N LEU A 727 43.73 25.27 25.27
CA LEU A 727 43.60 24.36 26.40
C LEU A 727 42.14 24.22 26.86
N GLU A 728 41.39 25.33 26.87
CA GLU A 728 39.93 25.31 27.13
C GLU A 728 39.17 24.49 26.09
N GLU A 729 39.56 24.56 24.82
CA GLU A 729 38.99 23.74 23.74
C GLU A 729 39.26 22.24 23.97
N VAL A 730 40.48 21.90 24.39
CA VAL A 730 40.85 20.52 24.74
C VAL A 730 40.02 20.00 25.91
N PHE A 731 39.74 20.82 26.93
CA PHE A 731 38.88 20.42 28.05
C PHE A 731 37.43 20.14 27.63
N GLN A 732 36.89 20.89 26.66
CA GLN A 732 35.56 20.61 26.11
C GLN A 732 35.51 19.26 25.38
N HIS A 733 36.62 18.85 24.76
CA HIS A 733 36.73 17.65 23.93
C HIS A 733 37.74 16.62 24.48
N GLU A 734 37.86 16.53 25.80
CA GLU A 734 38.93 15.77 26.49
C GLU A 734 39.01 14.31 26.04
N LYS A 735 37.85 13.65 25.90
CA LYS A 735 37.77 12.23 25.47
C LYS A 735 38.35 12.01 24.07
N GLN A 736 38.06 12.92 23.14
CA GLN A 736 38.54 12.82 21.77
C GLN A 736 40.04 13.13 21.71
N PHE A 737 40.49 14.16 22.43
CA PHE A 737 41.92 14.48 22.53
C PHE A 737 42.74 13.29 23.07
N ILE A 738 42.25 12.64 24.13
CA ILE A 738 42.89 11.44 24.70
C ILE A 738 42.88 10.29 23.68
N CYS A 739 41.78 10.07 22.96
CA CYS A 739 41.69 9.02 21.95
C CYS A 739 42.70 9.23 20.81
N ILE A 740 42.83 10.47 20.31
CA ILE A 740 43.81 10.82 19.27
C ILE A 740 45.24 10.64 19.82
N TRP A 741 45.50 11.11 21.04
CA TRP A 741 46.79 10.95 21.71
C TRP A 741 47.19 9.47 21.83
N GLU A 742 46.26 8.62 22.27
CA GLU A 742 46.45 7.17 22.35
C GLU A 742 46.82 6.58 20.98
N ILE A 743 46.13 6.97 19.91
CA ILE A 743 46.42 6.51 18.55
C ILE A 743 47.80 6.98 18.06
N SER A 744 48.18 8.23 18.33
CA SER A 744 49.48 8.77 17.94
C SER A 744 50.66 8.15 18.70
N GLU A 745 50.54 7.96 20.02
CA GLU A 745 51.61 7.46 20.90
C GLU A 745 51.72 5.93 20.94
N PHE A 746 50.66 5.17 20.65
CA PHE A 746 50.76 3.70 20.50
C PHE A 746 51.71 3.28 19.37
N SER A 747 52.04 4.20 18.47
CA SER A 747 53.08 4.03 17.46
C SER A 747 54.48 3.92 18.07
N PHE A 748 54.72 4.39 19.31
CA PHE A 748 56.06 4.46 19.91
C PHE A 748 56.22 4.11 21.42
N ARG A 749 55.23 4.13 22.35
CA ARG A 749 55.42 3.74 23.79
C ARG A 749 54.18 3.18 24.55
N ALA A 750 54.42 2.67 25.77
CA ALA A 750 53.57 1.78 26.60
C ALA A 750 52.41 2.45 27.40
N PRO A 751 51.42 1.68 27.93
CA PRO A 751 50.17 2.16 28.56
C PRO A 751 50.28 3.09 29.78
N ALA A 752 51.45 3.15 30.43
CA ALA A 752 51.68 4.00 31.60
C ALA A 752 51.64 5.52 31.29
N ALA A 753 51.71 5.89 30.01
CA ALA A 753 51.66 7.29 29.56
C ALA A 753 50.24 7.91 29.61
N VAL A 754 49.17 7.11 29.53
CA VAL A 754 47.78 7.62 29.49
C VAL A 754 47.35 8.21 30.84
N THR A 755 47.69 7.55 31.94
CA THR A 755 47.42 8.05 33.30
C THR A 755 48.16 9.37 33.54
N GLN A 756 49.39 9.51 33.00
CA GLN A 756 50.20 10.72 33.13
C GLN A 756 49.59 11.92 32.37
N VAL A 757 48.97 11.69 31.21
CA VAL A 757 48.31 12.78 30.45
C VAL A 757 47.01 13.22 31.12
N LYS A 758 46.22 12.29 31.67
CA LYS A 758 45.01 12.65 32.45
C LYS A 758 45.36 13.46 33.68
N GLU A 759 46.38 13.03 34.43
CA GLU A 759 46.90 13.79 35.58
C GLU A 759 47.44 15.17 35.17
N LEU A 760 48.12 15.26 34.01
CA LEU A 760 48.63 16.52 33.47
C LEU A 760 47.47 17.46 33.08
N LEU A 761 46.45 16.97 32.38
CA LEU A 761 45.27 17.74 32.02
C LEU A 761 44.52 18.23 33.26
N GLN A 762 44.40 17.39 34.29
CA GLN A 762 43.81 17.78 35.57
C GLN A 762 44.60 18.92 36.24
N ARG A 763 45.93 18.85 36.29
CA ARG A 763 46.77 19.95 36.82
C ARG A 763 46.56 21.24 36.03
N ARG A 764 46.53 21.15 34.71
CA ARG A 764 46.27 22.30 33.81
C ARG A 764 44.87 22.88 34.01
N GLN A 765 43.88 22.04 34.29
CA GLN A 765 42.52 22.45 34.60
C GLN A 765 42.45 23.20 35.94
N GLU A 766 43.17 22.74 36.97
CA GLU A 766 43.27 23.42 38.27
C GLU A 766 43.89 24.83 38.13
N GLU A 767 44.96 24.95 37.34
CA GLU A 767 45.64 26.22 37.04
C GLU A 767 44.69 27.23 36.35
N VAL A 768 43.98 26.80 35.31
CA VAL A 768 43.00 27.66 34.61
C VAL A 768 41.82 28.00 35.51
N THR A 769 41.35 27.06 36.33
CA THR A 769 40.23 27.28 37.27
C THR A 769 40.59 28.32 38.31
N LEU A 770 41.81 28.27 38.86
CA LEU A 770 42.31 29.28 39.79
C LEU A 770 42.33 30.67 39.13
N LEU A 771 42.90 30.78 37.92
CA LEU A 771 42.94 32.03 37.15
C LEU A 771 41.53 32.61 36.94
N ARG A 772 40.56 31.77 36.58
CA ARG A 772 39.16 32.18 36.36
C ARG A 772 38.47 32.61 37.65
N LYS A 773 38.66 31.87 38.75
CA LYS A 773 38.10 32.23 40.07
C LYS A 773 38.62 33.58 40.52
N GLU A 774 39.92 33.82 40.36
CA GLU A 774 40.54 35.07 40.76
C GLU A 774 40.11 36.25 39.86
N LYS A 775 40.03 36.05 38.54
CA LYS A 775 39.48 37.06 37.62
C LYS A 775 38.07 37.50 38.04
N LYS A 776 37.20 36.58 38.44
CA LYS A 776 35.84 36.89 38.93
C LYS A 776 35.84 37.68 40.23
N ALA A 777 36.66 37.28 41.20
CA ALA A 777 36.79 37.96 42.49
C ALA A 777 37.28 39.41 42.32
N ILE A 778 38.31 39.60 41.48
CA ILE A 778 38.84 40.93 41.16
C ILE A 778 37.83 41.79 40.42
N GLY A 779 37.11 41.22 39.44
CA GLY A 779 36.03 41.94 38.77
C GLY A 779 34.95 42.43 39.74
N THR A 780 34.71 41.69 40.83
CA THR A 780 33.76 42.10 41.88
C THR A 780 34.33 43.19 42.76
N LEU A 781 35.60 43.10 43.18
CA LEU A 781 36.29 44.17 43.89
C LEU A 781 36.25 45.48 43.10
N LEU A 782 36.59 45.44 41.80
CA LEU A 782 36.51 46.61 40.91
C LEU A 782 35.10 47.19 40.84
N SER A 783 34.08 46.34 40.72
CA SER A 783 32.67 46.76 40.71
C SER A 783 32.26 47.45 42.01
N MET A 784 32.64 46.88 43.16
CA MET A 784 32.34 47.44 44.49
C MET A 784 33.06 48.76 44.74
N CYS A 785 34.31 48.92 44.27
CA CYS A 785 35.02 50.20 44.32
C CYS A 785 34.35 51.27 43.44
N ARG A 786 33.84 50.90 42.25
CA ARG A 786 33.10 51.83 41.38
C ARG A 786 31.78 52.31 42.00
N LYS A 787 31.08 51.45 42.76
CA LYS A 787 29.83 51.83 43.46
C LYS A 787 30.02 52.98 44.43
N VAL A 788 31.16 53.03 45.13
CA VAL A 788 31.46 54.04 46.16
C VAL A 788 32.32 55.20 45.65
N GLN A 789 32.54 55.28 44.33
CA GLN A 789 33.42 56.27 43.70
C GLN A 789 32.97 57.72 43.96
N ALA A 790 31.68 57.95 44.25
CA ALA A 790 31.15 59.26 44.62
C ALA A 790 31.58 59.72 46.03
N SER A 791 31.92 58.79 46.92
CA SER A 791 32.34 59.06 48.30
C SER A 791 33.85 58.97 48.47
N VAL A 792 34.52 58.01 47.81
CA VAL A 792 35.97 57.81 47.88
C VAL A 792 36.49 57.30 46.54
N LYS A 793 37.58 57.88 46.04
CA LYS A 793 38.23 57.43 44.81
C LYS A 793 39.27 56.38 45.17
N VAL A 794 39.25 55.21 44.55
CA VAL A 794 40.23 54.15 44.77
C VAL A 794 41.12 54.01 43.54
N ASP A 795 42.45 54.05 43.71
CA ASP A 795 43.39 53.80 42.62
C ASP A 795 43.45 52.30 42.29
N VAL A 796 42.71 51.89 41.26
CA VAL A 796 42.66 50.50 40.76
C VAL A 796 43.32 50.34 39.40
N GLY A 797 44.03 51.36 38.89
CA GLY A 797 44.43 51.44 37.49
C GLY A 797 45.23 50.25 36.97
N GLU A 798 46.18 49.75 37.76
CA GLU A 798 47.01 48.59 37.37
C GLU A 798 46.20 47.29 37.31
N VAL A 799 45.36 47.03 38.31
CA VAL A 799 44.54 45.82 38.40
C VAL A 799 43.40 45.84 37.39
N GLU A 800 42.82 47.01 37.11
CA GLU A 800 41.80 47.22 36.08
C GLU A 800 42.37 46.97 34.67
N PHE A 801 43.58 47.48 34.39
CA PHE A 801 44.27 47.17 33.15
C PHE A 801 44.52 45.66 32.98
N GLN A 802 45.04 45.00 34.03
CA GLN A 802 45.24 43.54 34.04
C GLN A 802 43.92 42.75 33.86
N HIS A 803 42.80 43.27 34.35
CA HIS A 803 41.49 42.61 34.24
C HIS A 803 40.91 42.69 32.81
N LEU A 804 41.14 43.81 32.12
CA LEU A 804 40.67 44.09 30.75
C LEU A 804 41.42 43.29 29.68
N GLU A 805 42.63 42.82 29.97
CA GLU A 805 43.37 41.99 29.04
C GLU A 805 42.68 40.64 28.72
N ASP A 806 42.80 40.21 27.47
CA ASP A 806 42.36 38.88 27.03
C ASP A 806 43.37 37.80 27.43
N LEU A 807 43.15 37.24 28.63
CA LEU A 807 43.93 36.12 29.14
C LEU A 807 43.76 34.85 28.29
N ARG A 808 42.74 34.73 27.44
CA ARG A 808 42.51 33.54 26.60
C ARG A 808 43.55 33.41 25.50
N SER A 809 44.01 34.55 24.98
CA SER A 809 45.04 34.62 23.92
C SER A 809 46.47 34.61 24.46
N LYS A 810 46.66 34.51 25.79
CA LYS A 810 47.99 34.38 26.42
C LYS A 810 48.37 32.92 26.64
N ARG A 811 49.68 32.66 26.69
CA ARG A 811 50.24 31.36 27.09
C ARG A 811 50.01 31.12 28.57
N LEU A 812 49.67 29.89 28.95
CA LEU A 812 49.32 29.54 30.34
C LEU A 812 50.43 29.91 31.34
N ASN A 813 51.68 29.59 31.04
CA ASN A 813 52.84 29.93 31.87
C ASN A 813 53.11 31.44 32.04
N ALA A 814 52.49 32.30 31.21
CA ALA A 814 52.58 33.75 31.36
C ALA A 814 51.51 34.32 32.31
N VAL A 815 50.47 33.55 32.60
CA VAL A 815 49.32 33.99 33.43
C VAL A 815 49.16 33.19 34.73
N VAL A 816 49.78 32.01 34.83
CA VAL A 816 49.83 31.18 36.04
C VAL A 816 51.22 30.54 36.18
N SER A 817 51.74 30.46 37.40
CA SER A 817 53.00 29.76 37.71
C SER A 817 52.84 28.24 37.63
N VAL A 818 53.03 27.69 36.43
CA VAL A 818 52.89 26.25 36.09
C VAL A 818 53.81 25.31 36.91
N THR A 819 54.88 25.81 37.52
CA THR A 819 55.90 24.99 38.22
C THR A 819 56.04 25.27 39.72
N GLU A 820 55.41 26.32 40.24
CA GLU A 820 55.58 26.76 41.64
C GLU A 820 54.35 26.41 42.50
N THR A 821 54.59 25.97 43.73
CA THR A 821 53.57 25.82 44.77
C THR A 821 53.91 26.75 45.94
N PRO A 822 53.01 27.65 46.38
CA PRO A 822 51.64 27.84 45.92
C PRO A 822 51.54 28.51 44.54
N LEU A 823 50.46 28.21 43.81
CA LEU A 823 50.19 28.79 42.49
C LEU A 823 50.03 30.32 42.60
N ARG A 824 50.70 31.05 41.71
CA ARG A 824 50.60 32.50 41.54
C ARG A 824 49.96 32.82 40.21
N THR A 825 49.06 33.78 40.21
CA THR A 825 48.31 34.24 39.05
C THR A 825 48.82 35.59 38.58
N TYR A 826 48.40 35.98 37.38
CA TYR A 826 48.75 37.21 36.67
C TYR A 826 48.50 38.52 37.48
N TYR A 827 47.59 38.52 38.44
CA TYR A 827 47.13 39.74 39.11
C TYR A 827 48.07 40.22 40.23
N SER A 828 48.44 41.51 40.21
CA SER A 828 49.35 42.17 41.17
C SER A 828 48.67 42.65 42.46
N LEU A 829 47.87 41.78 43.11
CA LEU A 829 47.28 42.06 44.43
C LEU A 829 48.03 41.32 45.56
N SER A 830 48.07 41.91 46.75
CA SER A 830 48.60 41.22 47.93
C SER A 830 47.74 40.00 48.29
N PRO A 831 48.30 38.92 48.87
CA PRO A 831 47.53 37.73 49.24
C PRO A 831 46.33 38.04 50.14
N LYS A 832 46.48 39.03 51.02
CA LYS A 832 45.43 39.52 51.91
C LYS A 832 44.27 40.14 51.12
N LEU A 833 44.56 41.04 50.17
CA LEU A 833 43.53 41.63 49.31
C LEU A 833 42.85 40.58 48.42
N LYS A 834 43.59 39.58 47.93
CA LYS A 834 43.01 38.45 47.16
C LYS A 834 42.02 37.63 48.00
N GLU A 835 42.33 37.36 49.27
CA GLU A 835 41.42 36.67 50.18
C GLU A 835 40.13 37.48 50.41
N PHE A 836 40.26 38.77 50.70
CA PHE A 836 39.10 39.62 50.94
C PHE A 836 38.28 39.88 49.66
N ALA A 837 38.91 39.97 48.49
CA ALA A 837 38.19 40.03 47.21
C ALA A 837 37.34 38.76 46.98
N GLN A 838 37.81 37.58 47.41
CA GLN A 838 37.03 36.34 47.36
C GLN A 838 35.88 36.35 48.37
N LYS A 839 36.10 36.83 49.60
CA LYS A 839 35.04 37.00 50.60
C LYS A 839 33.97 37.99 50.10
N MET A 840 34.38 39.15 49.62
CA MET A 840 33.48 40.14 49.00
C MET A 840 32.70 39.54 47.82
N HIS A 841 33.33 38.71 46.98
CA HIS A 841 32.60 38.02 45.90
C HIS A 841 31.47 37.12 46.40
N SER A 842 31.61 36.56 47.60
CA SER A 842 30.60 35.67 48.21
C SER A 842 29.42 36.45 48.79
N PHE A 843 29.62 37.70 49.22
CA PHE A 843 28.59 38.56 49.81
C PHE A 843 28.09 39.66 48.87
N LYS A 844 28.56 39.71 47.62
CA LYS A 844 28.26 40.77 46.66
C LYS A 844 26.75 40.98 46.43
N ASP A 845 25.95 39.93 46.59
CA ASP A 845 24.51 39.95 46.33
C ASP A 845 23.69 40.28 47.60
N SER A 846 24.33 40.39 48.79
CA SER A 846 23.69 40.84 50.03
C SER A 846 23.48 42.35 50.01
N LEU A 847 22.23 42.78 50.21
CA LEU A 847 21.87 44.20 50.27
C LEU A 847 22.47 44.87 51.50
N ILE A 848 22.48 44.17 52.64
CA ILE A 848 23.03 44.68 53.89
C ILE A 848 24.55 44.81 53.82
N PHE A 849 25.24 43.86 53.19
CA PHE A 849 26.68 43.96 52.96
C PHE A 849 27.02 45.18 52.08
N GLN A 850 26.23 45.43 51.03
CA GLN A 850 26.38 46.63 50.20
C GLN A 850 26.09 47.91 50.98
N GLN A 851 25.05 47.94 51.81
CA GLN A 851 24.74 49.07 52.69
C GLN A 851 25.93 49.39 53.61
N PHE A 852 26.49 48.40 54.32
CA PHE A 852 27.67 48.63 55.17
C PHE A 852 28.93 49.01 54.39
N TRP A 853 29.06 48.56 53.14
CA TRP A 853 30.15 48.99 52.26
C TRP A 853 30.04 50.48 51.92
N GLU A 854 28.83 50.96 51.61
CA GLU A 854 28.55 52.37 51.34
C GLU A 854 28.73 53.24 52.61
N GLU A 855 28.23 52.79 53.77
CA GLU A 855 28.42 53.48 55.04
C GLU A 855 29.90 53.59 55.44
N ALA A 856 30.70 52.54 55.20
CA ALA A 856 32.14 52.57 55.43
C ALA A 856 32.84 53.58 54.50
N ALA A 857 32.40 53.67 53.23
CA ALA A 857 32.94 54.64 52.29
C ALA A 857 32.57 56.09 52.64
N GLN A 858 31.35 56.35 53.09
CA GLN A 858 30.93 57.68 53.56
C GLN A 858 31.80 58.14 54.75
N LYS A 859 31.99 57.28 55.75
CA LYS A 859 32.83 57.59 56.92
C LYS A 859 34.29 57.87 56.53
N ALA A 860 34.84 57.08 55.61
CA ALA A 860 36.20 57.30 55.11
C ALA A 860 36.35 58.62 54.32
N GLY A 861 35.30 59.09 53.64
CA GLY A 861 35.27 60.42 53.01
C GLY A 861 35.27 61.55 54.04
N GLU A 862 34.40 61.46 55.05
CA GLU A 862 34.28 62.45 56.13
C GLU A 862 35.56 62.60 56.98
N GLU A 863 36.26 61.49 57.26
CA GLU A 863 37.51 61.51 58.04
C GLU A 863 38.65 62.23 57.31
N ASN A 864 38.71 62.17 55.97
CA ASN A 864 39.74 62.87 55.18
C ASN A 864 39.45 64.37 55.06
N GLU A 865 38.19 64.78 54.91
CA GLU A 865 37.79 66.20 54.89
C GLU A 865 38.13 66.94 56.20
N SER A 866 38.15 66.22 57.34
CA SER A 866 38.46 66.81 58.65
C SER A 866 39.95 67.08 58.90
N SER A 867 40.84 66.67 57.99
CA SER A 867 42.30 66.67 58.21
C SER A 867 43.10 67.70 57.40
N GLU A 868 42.49 68.38 56.43
CA GLU A 868 43.15 69.42 55.62
C GLU A 868 42.61 70.81 55.98
N GLU A 869 43.37 71.56 56.79
CA GLU A 869 43.21 73.01 56.91
C GLU A 869 43.79 73.69 55.65
N GLU A 870 42.91 74.38 54.89
CA GLU A 870 43.18 75.44 53.88
C GLU A 870 44.03 74.99 52.67
N GLU A 871 43.47 74.84 51.46
CA GLU A 871 43.26 75.92 50.48
C GLU A 871 42.26 75.48 49.38
N GLU A 872 41.44 76.44 48.92
CA GLU A 872 40.48 76.30 47.82
C GLU A 872 41.19 76.07 46.46
N GLU A 873 40.93 74.93 45.80
CA GLU A 873 40.56 74.81 44.37
C GLU A 873 40.39 73.31 43.99
N ASP A 874 39.23 72.98 43.42
CA ASP A 874 38.72 71.68 42.94
C ASP A 874 38.25 70.66 44.00
N ASN A 875 37.00 70.17 43.84
CA ASN A 875 36.41 69.02 44.54
C ASN A 875 37.22 67.74 44.24
N ILE A 876 38.37 67.56 44.88
CA ILE A 876 39.21 66.38 44.72
C ILE A 876 38.77 65.34 45.75
N VAL A 877 37.97 64.36 45.30
CA VAL A 877 37.63 63.18 46.11
C VAL A 877 38.94 62.49 46.55
N PRO A 878 39.14 62.17 47.84
CA PRO A 878 40.37 61.59 48.34
C PRO A 878 40.67 60.26 47.63
N ALA A 879 41.90 60.13 47.12
CA ALA A 879 42.37 58.94 46.41
C ALA A 879 43.03 57.96 47.38
N LEU A 880 42.40 56.80 47.61
CA LEU A 880 42.98 55.70 48.38
C LEU A 880 43.81 54.77 47.49
N ASP A 881 45.04 54.51 47.91
CA ASP A 881 45.86 53.42 47.40
C ASP A 881 45.31 52.05 47.87
N LEU A 882 45.56 50.99 47.11
CA LEU A 882 45.07 49.63 47.33
C LEU A 882 45.42 49.06 48.71
N ASP A 883 46.56 49.44 49.29
CA ASP A 883 46.94 49.03 50.63
C ASP A 883 46.10 49.74 51.72
N ASN A 884 45.63 50.96 51.46
CA ASN A 884 44.79 51.74 52.36
C ASN A 884 43.29 51.41 52.22
N VAL A 885 42.87 50.83 51.08
CA VAL A 885 41.50 50.28 50.89
C VAL A 885 41.17 49.24 51.95
N PHE A 886 42.17 48.43 52.34
CA PHE A 886 41.98 47.41 53.35
C PHE A 886 41.61 48.02 54.71
N SER A 887 42.38 49.00 55.19
CA SER A 887 42.16 49.62 56.51
C SER A 887 40.94 50.53 56.53
N SER A 888 40.66 51.23 55.43
CA SER A 888 39.68 52.31 55.41
C SER A 888 38.29 51.88 54.94
N LEU A 889 38.18 50.85 54.09
CA LEU A 889 36.89 50.41 53.53
C LEU A 889 36.56 48.95 53.88
N ILE A 890 37.47 48.02 53.59
CA ILE A 890 37.22 46.59 53.79
C ILE A 890 37.07 46.26 55.28
N SER A 891 38.03 46.67 56.11
CA SER A 891 38.01 46.34 57.54
C SER A 891 36.77 46.92 58.26
N PRO A 892 36.40 48.21 58.10
CA PRO A 892 35.24 48.77 58.78
C PRO A 892 33.90 48.17 58.33
N CYS A 893 33.75 47.88 57.04
CA CYS A 893 32.58 47.20 56.48
C CYS A 893 32.39 45.81 57.10
N PHE A 894 33.44 44.97 57.07
CA PHE A 894 33.38 43.62 57.64
C PHE A 894 33.19 43.62 59.16
N VAL A 895 33.78 44.57 59.90
CA VAL A 895 33.54 44.71 61.35
C VAL A 895 32.07 45.00 61.65
N SER A 896 31.42 45.86 60.85
CA SER A 896 29.99 46.17 61.02
C SER A 896 29.11 44.97 60.67
N TYR A 897 29.46 44.25 59.60
CA TYR A 897 28.77 43.03 59.18
C TYR A 897 28.91 41.89 60.20
N GLU A 898 30.08 41.73 60.83
CA GLU A 898 30.31 40.79 61.93
C GLU A 898 29.51 41.15 63.19
N ARG A 899 29.41 42.44 63.53
CA ARG A 899 28.58 42.89 64.67
C ARG A 899 27.11 42.57 64.46
N LEU A 900 26.59 42.84 63.26
CA LEU A 900 25.20 42.50 62.92
C LEU A 900 24.95 40.98 63.03
N TYR A 901 25.88 40.16 62.54
CA TYR A 901 25.80 38.70 62.70
C TYR A 901 25.68 38.31 64.18
N ASP A 902 26.53 38.87 65.06
CA ASP A 902 26.50 38.57 66.50
C ASP A 902 25.21 39.06 67.19
N ASP A 903 24.69 40.22 66.81
CA ASP A 903 23.45 40.79 67.36
C ASP A 903 22.20 40.00 66.92
N LEU A 904 22.17 39.55 65.66
CA LEU A 904 21.12 38.68 65.15
C LEU A 904 21.18 37.31 65.81
N ARG A 905 22.35 36.69 65.92
CA ARG A 905 22.51 35.39 66.58
C ARG A 905 22.01 35.44 68.03
N SER A 906 22.41 36.48 68.79
CA SER A 906 22.07 36.62 70.20
C SER A 906 20.66 37.19 70.47
N GLY A 907 19.97 37.74 69.46
CA GLY A 907 18.65 38.36 69.63
C GLY A 907 18.67 39.70 70.35
N SER A 908 19.86 40.29 70.51
CA SER A 908 20.09 41.58 71.17
C SER A 908 19.66 42.77 70.32
N LEU A 909 19.49 42.57 69.02
CA LEU A 909 19.13 43.61 68.06
C LEU A 909 17.81 44.28 68.47
N THR A 910 17.81 45.60 68.55
CA THR A 910 16.62 46.38 68.96
C THR A 910 15.63 46.49 67.82
N LEU A 911 14.34 46.61 68.13
CA LEU A 911 13.30 46.77 67.11
C LEU A 911 13.51 48.05 66.26
N SER A 912 14.05 49.11 66.85
CA SER A 912 14.47 50.31 66.09
C SER A 912 15.62 50.08 65.12
N ALA A 913 16.55 49.17 65.45
CA ALA A 913 17.63 48.79 64.55
C ALA A 913 17.09 47.89 63.43
N VAL A 914 16.07 47.06 63.71
CA VAL A 914 15.34 46.32 62.66
C VAL A 914 14.69 47.27 61.67
N ASP A 915 14.01 48.32 62.15
CA ASP A 915 13.38 49.34 61.30
C ASP A 915 14.40 50.06 60.37
N THR A 916 15.67 50.12 60.77
CA THR A 916 16.73 50.81 60.00
C THR A 916 17.45 49.86 59.05
N ILE A 917 17.89 48.70 59.55
CA ILE A 917 18.73 47.74 58.80
C ILE A 917 17.89 46.88 57.86
N PHE A 918 16.66 46.52 58.25
CA PHE A 918 15.79 45.63 57.48
C PHE A 918 14.61 46.35 56.82
N GLN A 919 14.70 47.69 56.69
CA GLN A 919 13.63 48.52 56.16
C GLN A 919 13.14 48.05 54.78
N GLU A 920 14.07 47.74 53.87
CA GLU A 920 13.78 47.33 52.49
C GLU A 920 13.02 45.99 52.42
N PHE A 921 13.11 45.16 53.46
CA PHE A 921 12.47 43.85 53.53
C PHE A 921 11.04 43.87 54.10
N THR A 922 10.53 45.05 54.50
CA THR A 922 9.19 45.18 55.11
C THR A 922 8.06 44.65 54.21
N ASN A 923 8.20 44.82 52.89
CA ASN A 923 7.22 44.37 51.90
C ASN A 923 7.64 43.07 51.17
N HIS A 924 8.83 42.54 51.46
CA HIS A 924 9.48 41.43 50.73
C HIS A 924 10.03 40.38 51.71
N PRO A 925 9.14 39.63 52.39
CA PRO A 925 9.56 38.65 53.41
C PRO A 925 10.37 37.49 52.82
N ASP A 926 10.16 37.11 51.56
CA ASP A 926 10.91 36.00 50.94
C ASP A 926 12.41 36.33 50.76
N ASP A 927 12.73 37.61 50.52
CA ASP A 927 14.10 38.08 50.35
C ASP A 927 14.84 38.19 51.69
N LEU A 928 14.11 38.49 52.78
CA LEU A 928 14.66 38.58 54.13
C LEU A 928 15.34 37.28 54.56
N LYS A 929 14.72 36.13 54.27
CA LYS A 929 15.30 34.82 54.64
C LYS A 929 16.58 34.53 53.84
N THR A 930 16.62 34.94 52.57
CA THR A 930 17.81 34.78 51.72
C THR A 930 18.96 35.68 52.22
N GLU A 931 18.64 36.90 52.63
CA GLU A 931 19.59 37.84 53.22
C GLU A 931 20.19 37.31 54.52
N LEU A 932 19.37 36.82 55.44
CA LEU A 932 19.83 36.23 56.72
C LEU A 932 20.71 34.99 56.49
N ASN A 933 20.39 34.16 55.49
CA ASN A 933 21.24 33.04 55.10
C ASN A 933 22.60 33.50 54.55
N THR A 934 22.62 34.57 53.76
CA THR A 934 23.86 35.13 53.21
C THR A 934 24.74 35.73 54.31
N ILE A 935 24.15 36.39 55.31
CA ILE A 935 24.85 36.82 56.52
C ILE A 935 25.41 35.61 57.27
N CYS A 936 24.67 34.50 57.34
CA CYS A 936 25.11 33.28 58.02
C CYS A 936 26.37 32.65 57.38
N GLU A 937 26.57 32.79 56.07
CA GLU A 937 27.78 32.30 55.37
C GLU A 937 29.07 33.03 55.78
N LEU A 938 29.00 34.10 56.58
CA LEU A 938 30.17 34.75 57.18
C LEU A 938 30.96 33.78 58.07
N ARG A 939 30.26 32.87 58.76
CA ARG A 939 30.85 31.81 59.59
C ARG A 939 30.14 30.47 59.33
N PRO A 940 30.50 29.76 58.25
CA PRO A 940 29.80 28.55 57.82
C PRO A 940 29.99 27.36 58.79
N GLU A 941 30.97 27.43 59.68
CA GLU A 941 31.24 26.41 60.71
C GLU A 941 30.34 26.56 61.96
N GLU A 942 29.63 27.68 62.12
CA GLU A 942 28.73 27.93 63.25
C GLU A 942 27.26 27.55 62.93
N ASP A 943 26.44 27.40 63.98
CA ASP A 943 25.05 26.94 63.88
C ASP A 943 24.11 27.95 63.19
N ARG A 944 23.22 27.44 62.33
CA ARG A 944 22.25 28.21 61.53
C ARG A 944 20.86 28.29 62.19
N ASP A 945 20.66 27.63 63.32
CA ASP A 945 19.34 27.48 63.98
C ASP A 945 18.65 28.81 64.34
N TRP A 946 19.43 29.90 64.51
CA TRP A 946 18.88 31.22 64.82
C TRP A 946 18.17 31.89 63.63
N VAL A 947 18.51 31.53 62.38
CA VAL A 947 18.04 32.21 61.16
C VAL A 947 16.52 32.15 61.05
N ASP A 948 15.93 30.97 61.24
CA ASP A 948 14.47 30.79 61.14
C ASP A 948 13.72 31.52 62.26
N GLN A 949 14.30 31.54 63.47
CA GLN A 949 13.71 32.25 64.61
C GLN A 949 13.72 33.76 64.37
N ARG A 950 14.85 34.33 63.91
CA ARG A 950 14.95 35.78 63.64
C ARG A 950 14.10 36.19 62.45
N PHE A 951 14.05 35.38 61.40
CA PHE A 951 13.14 35.58 60.29
C PHE A 951 11.69 35.72 60.78
N GLN A 952 11.23 34.79 61.63
CA GLN A 952 9.88 34.84 62.18
C GLN A 952 9.65 36.08 63.06
N GLN A 953 10.59 36.45 63.93
CA GLN A 953 10.46 37.61 64.81
C GLN A 953 10.40 38.93 64.01
N ILE A 954 11.30 39.12 63.04
CA ILE A 954 11.33 40.32 62.19
C ILE A 954 10.04 40.40 61.34
N GLN A 955 9.62 39.29 60.73
CA GLN A 955 8.37 39.23 59.96
C GLN A 955 7.15 39.55 60.86
N GLN A 956 7.09 38.98 62.06
CA GLN A 956 6.00 39.21 62.99
C GLN A 956 5.92 40.67 63.42
N TYR A 957 7.06 41.32 63.66
CA TYR A 957 7.13 42.74 63.98
C TYR A 957 6.63 43.60 62.81
N HIS A 958 7.07 43.34 61.57
CA HIS A 958 6.58 44.07 60.38
C HIS A 958 5.06 43.91 60.16
N GLU A 959 4.50 42.71 60.35
CA GLU A 959 3.06 42.43 60.16
C GLU A 959 2.16 43.03 61.27
N MET A 960 2.73 43.41 62.41
CA MET A 960 1.99 43.88 63.57
C MET A 960 1.25 45.20 63.30
N HIS A 961 1.86 46.12 62.55
CA HIS A 961 1.25 47.41 62.19
C HIS A 961 -0.06 47.26 61.39
N LEU A 962 -0.18 46.22 60.57
CA LEU A 962 -1.37 45.94 59.76
C LEU A 962 -2.58 45.50 60.60
N THR A 963 -2.32 44.81 61.73
CA THR A 963 -3.35 44.26 62.62
C THR A 963 -4.08 45.38 63.38
N PHE A 964 -3.35 46.41 63.81
CA PHE A 964 -3.93 47.51 64.60
C PHE A 964 -4.82 48.45 63.80
N ASP A 965 -4.50 48.69 62.54
CA ASP A 965 -5.38 49.42 61.62
C ASP A 965 -6.73 48.73 61.42
N ALA A 966 -6.76 47.39 61.39
CA ALA A 966 -8.01 46.64 61.28
C ALA A 966 -8.91 46.85 62.50
N ALA A 967 -8.34 46.85 63.71
CA ALA A 967 -9.08 47.08 64.95
C ALA A 967 -9.78 48.46 64.95
N LYS A 968 -9.07 49.52 64.55
CA LYS A 968 -9.64 50.88 64.45
C LYS A 968 -10.81 50.95 63.48
N ILE A 969 -10.71 50.32 62.31
CA ILE A 969 -11.78 50.33 61.30
C ILE A 969 -13.03 49.59 61.80
N ILE A 970 -12.86 48.44 62.46
CA ILE A 970 -13.99 47.68 63.02
C ILE A 970 -14.73 48.50 64.08
N ALA A 971 -14.01 49.27 64.92
CA ALA A 971 -14.63 50.15 65.89
C ALA A 971 -15.53 51.20 65.22
N ASN A 972 -15.06 51.80 64.11
CA ASN A 972 -15.85 52.76 63.34
C ASN A 972 -17.09 52.13 62.68
N VAL A 973 -16.99 50.87 62.20
CA VAL A 973 -18.16 50.16 61.63
C VAL A 973 -19.19 49.84 62.72
N ARG A 974 -18.75 49.41 63.92
CA ARG A 974 -19.63 49.19 65.08
C ARG A 974 -20.45 50.44 65.38
N GLU A 975 -19.81 51.60 65.40
CA GLU A 975 -20.49 52.89 65.61
C GLU A 975 -21.44 53.26 64.47
N SER A 976 -21.05 52.98 63.23
CA SER A 976 -21.86 53.29 62.03
C SER A 976 -23.13 52.46 61.95
N LEU A 977 -23.07 51.18 62.36
CA LEU A 977 -24.22 50.26 62.40
C LEU A 977 -25.03 50.35 63.71
N ASN A 978 -24.59 51.18 64.66
CA ASN A 978 -25.19 51.41 65.98
C ASN A 978 -25.36 50.13 66.82
N LEU A 979 -24.34 49.26 66.84
CA LEU A 979 -24.36 47.98 67.55
C LEU A 979 -24.02 48.15 69.05
N SER A 980 -24.86 47.56 69.91
CA SER A 980 -24.81 47.68 71.37
C SER A 980 -24.43 46.39 72.12
N GLY A 981 -24.09 45.30 71.41
CA GLY A 981 -23.62 44.04 72.01
C GLY A 981 -22.20 44.10 72.60
N ASP A 982 -21.65 42.94 73.01
CA ASP A 982 -20.32 42.81 73.63
C ASP A 982 -19.17 42.94 72.61
N PHE A 983 -18.29 43.92 72.81
CA PHE A 983 -17.09 44.19 71.99
C PHE A 983 -15.81 44.35 72.84
N SER A 984 -15.78 43.79 74.06
CA SER A 984 -14.62 43.87 74.99
C SER A 984 -13.28 43.42 74.37
N VAL A 985 -13.32 42.44 73.46
CA VAL A 985 -12.14 41.97 72.69
C VAL A 985 -11.51 43.10 71.87
N LEU A 986 -12.34 43.94 71.25
CA LEU A 986 -11.87 45.05 70.42
C LEU A 986 -11.25 46.17 71.27
N GLU A 987 -11.79 46.41 72.46
CA GLU A 987 -11.28 47.41 73.41
C GLU A 987 -9.88 47.02 73.91
N ASN A 988 -9.63 45.74 74.19
CA ASN A 988 -8.30 45.23 74.52
C ASN A 988 -7.29 45.41 73.37
N LEU A 989 -7.71 45.20 72.12
CA LEU A 989 -6.84 45.37 70.94
C LEU A 989 -6.46 46.84 70.72
N LEU A 990 -7.37 47.76 71.01
CA LEU A 990 -7.13 49.20 70.93
C LEU A 990 -6.18 49.69 72.04
N ASP A 991 -6.31 49.18 73.28
CA ASP A 991 -5.37 49.48 74.38
C ASP A 991 -3.93 49.01 74.08
N ILE A 992 -3.76 47.85 73.43
CA ILE A 992 -2.45 47.38 72.96
C ILE A 992 -1.88 48.33 71.90
N THR A 993 -2.73 48.86 71.01
CA THR A 993 -2.32 49.77 69.94
C THR A 993 -1.76 51.08 70.48
N GLU A 994 -2.34 51.63 71.55
CA GLU A 994 -1.88 52.89 72.16
C GLU A 994 -0.50 52.76 72.83
N LYS A 995 -0.10 51.56 73.22
CA LYS A 995 1.18 51.30 73.91
C LYS A 995 2.37 51.14 72.96
N LEU A 996 2.17 51.12 71.63
CA LEU A 996 3.19 50.71 70.65
C LEU A 996 4.51 51.49 70.67
N GLU A 997 4.47 52.81 70.85
CA GLU A 997 5.71 53.62 70.77
C GLU A 997 6.71 53.28 71.88
N SER A 998 6.24 52.72 72.99
CA SER A 998 7.13 52.24 74.06
C SER A 998 7.89 50.96 73.71
N TYR A 999 7.41 50.17 72.74
CA TYR A 999 7.98 48.86 72.39
C TYR A 999 9.21 48.94 71.48
N LYS A 1000 9.43 50.03 70.72
CA LYS A 1000 10.55 50.17 69.78
C LYS A 1000 11.94 50.09 70.42
N THR A 1001 12.03 50.36 71.73
CA THR A 1001 13.28 50.26 72.52
C THR A 1001 13.60 48.84 72.99
N GLN A 1002 12.69 47.88 72.80
CA GLN A 1002 12.89 46.50 73.20
C GLN A 1002 13.70 45.70 72.17
N LYS A 1003 14.20 44.54 72.62
CA LYS A 1003 14.99 43.60 71.81
C LYS A 1003 14.08 42.64 71.04
N LEU A 1004 14.56 42.09 69.93
CA LEU A 1004 13.82 41.11 69.11
C LEU A 1004 13.25 39.92 69.92
N ASP A 1005 13.93 39.49 70.98
CA ASP A 1005 13.46 38.40 71.84
C ASP A 1005 12.28 38.75 72.79
N SER A 1006 11.81 40.01 72.82
CA SER A 1006 10.72 40.44 73.71
C SER A 1006 9.31 40.34 73.11
N ILE A 1007 9.15 39.88 71.86
CA ILE A 1007 7.84 39.74 71.20
C ILE A 1007 6.96 38.70 71.95
N SER A 1008 5.90 39.16 72.62
CA SER A 1008 5.10 38.37 73.56
C SER A 1008 3.98 37.51 72.93
N PRO A 1009 3.56 36.38 73.55
CA PRO A 1009 2.43 35.56 73.10
C PRO A 1009 1.08 36.29 73.05
N GLU A 1010 0.88 37.30 73.90
CA GLU A 1010 -0.34 38.11 73.97
C GLU A 1010 -0.56 38.93 72.70
N LEU A 1011 0.52 39.52 72.16
CA LEU A 1011 0.53 40.20 70.86
C LEU A 1011 0.22 39.22 69.71
N MET A 1012 0.68 37.97 69.83
CA MET A 1012 0.40 36.92 68.86
C MET A 1012 -1.06 36.45 68.91
N HIS A 1013 -1.70 36.44 70.08
CA HIS A 1013 -3.12 36.13 70.21
C HIS A 1013 -3.99 37.23 69.58
N ALA A 1014 -3.64 38.50 69.83
CA ALA A 1014 -4.30 39.66 69.24
C ALA A 1014 -4.31 39.61 67.70
N LYS A 1015 -3.17 39.27 67.09
CA LYS A 1015 -3.03 39.07 65.65
C LYS A 1015 -3.94 37.96 65.10
N ARG A 1016 -4.05 36.82 65.78
CA ARG A 1016 -4.90 35.70 65.33
C ARG A 1016 -6.38 36.07 65.24
N LEU A 1017 -6.86 36.96 66.11
CA LEU A 1017 -8.28 37.35 66.16
C LEU A 1017 -8.72 38.20 64.95
N LEU A 1018 -7.83 39.03 64.42
CA LEU A 1018 -8.08 39.87 63.24
C LEU A 1018 -7.47 39.29 61.95
N GLN A 1019 -6.92 38.08 62.04
CA GLN A 1019 -6.31 37.39 60.92
C GLN A 1019 -7.35 37.14 59.82
N GLY A 1020 -7.02 37.53 58.58
CA GLY A 1020 -7.89 37.41 57.42
C GLY A 1020 -8.60 38.71 57.01
N ILE A 1021 -8.43 39.80 57.77
CA ILE A 1021 -8.86 41.15 57.36
C ILE A 1021 -7.70 41.81 56.59
N THR A 1022 -7.61 41.46 55.29
CA THR A 1022 -6.58 41.97 54.38
C THR A 1022 -6.73 43.47 54.10
N VAL A 1023 -5.72 44.09 53.45
CA VAL A 1023 -5.79 45.51 53.02
C VAL A 1023 -7.09 45.81 52.26
N ASN A 1024 -7.49 44.95 51.31
CA ASN A 1024 -8.71 45.16 50.51
C ASN A 1024 -10.00 45.03 51.36
N ARG A 1025 -10.05 44.04 52.26
CA ARG A 1025 -11.16 43.84 53.19
C ARG A 1025 -11.30 44.99 54.19
N ARG A 1026 -10.19 45.59 54.63
CA ARG A 1026 -10.17 46.84 55.41
C ARG A 1026 -10.76 48.01 54.63
N GLY A 1027 -10.41 48.13 53.35
CA GLY A 1027 -11.00 49.12 52.45
C GLY A 1027 -12.53 49.00 52.38
N CYS A 1028 -13.04 47.79 52.16
CA CYS A 1028 -14.48 47.49 52.14
C CYS A 1028 -15.21 47.94 53.43
N LEU A 1029 -14.65 47.63 54.60
CA LEU A 1029 -15.23 48.06 55.88
C LEU A 1029 -15.10 49.57 56.12
N ARG A 1030 -14.01 50.18 55.67
CA ARG A 1030 -13.79 51.62 55.79
C ARG A 1030 -14.83 52.39 54.99
N GLU A 1031 -15.10 51.99 53.75
CA GLU A 1031 -16.14 52.63 52.93
C GLU A 1031 -17.52 52.50 53.58
N LEU A 1032 -17.86 51.32 54.13
CA LEU A 1032 -19.11 51.14 54.87
C LEU A 1032 -19.21 52.05 56.10
N ALA A 1033 -18.13 52.20 56.86
CA ALA A 1033 -18.10 53.10 58.01
C ALA A 1033 -18.24 54.59 57.61
N GLN A 1034 -17.75 54.97 56.43
CA GLN A 1034 -17.86 56.34 55.93
C GLN A 1034 -19.27 56.67 55.42
N GLN A 1035 -19.94 55.71 54.78
CA GLN A 1035 -21.28 55.90 54.20
C GLN A 1035 -22.42 55.71 55.22
N LYS A 1036 -22.28 56.31 56.40
CA LYS A 1036 -23.25 56.17 57.52
C LYS A 1036 -24.65 56.63 57.14
N GLU A 1037 -24.79 57.75 56.43
CA GLU A 1037 -26.09 58.29 56.02
C GLU A 1037 -26.83 57.34 55.06
N PHE A 1038 -26.11 56.79 54.09
CA PHE A 1038 -26.63 55.78 53.17
C PHE A 1038 -27.09 54.52 53.92
N VAL A 1039 -26.24 54.01 54.82
CA VAL A 1039 -26.55 52.82 55.63
C VAL A 1039 -27.79 53.03 56.50
N CYS A 1040 -27.92 54.19 57.14
CA CYS A 1040 -29.11 54.56 57.91
C CYS A 1040 -30.35 54.63 57.00
N TRP A 1041 -30.26 55.32 55.86
CA TRP A 1041 -31.37 55.46 54.92
C TRP A 1041 -31.83 54.10 54.37
N VAL A 1042 -30.90 53.22 53.96
CA VAL A 1042 -31.25 51.89 53.45
C VAL A 1042 -31.99 51.07 54.51
N ARG A 1043 -31.53 51.08 55.77
CA ARG A 1043 -32.19 50.34 56.87
C ARG A 1043 -33.57 50.91 57.24
N GLU A 1044 -33.79 52.21 57.03
CA GLU A 1044 -35.07 52.86 57.31
C GLU A 1044 -36.08 52.70 56.17
N ALA A 1045 -35.62 52.87 54.92
CA ALA A 1045 -36.47 52.87 53.73
C ALA A 1045 -36.72 51.47 53.15
N LEU A 1046 -35.76 50.54 53.30
CA LEU A 1046 -35.87 49.14 52.89
C LEU A 1046 -35.73 48.27 54.14
N LYS A 1047 -36.85 47.81 54.68
CA LYS A 1047 -36.83 47.04 55.96
C LYS A 1047 -36.34 45.62 55.78
N ASP A 1048 -36.47 45.07 54.58
CA ASP A 1048 -35.96 43.75 54.24
C ASP A 1048 -35.35 43.69 52.82
N ILE A 1049 -34.63 42.60 52.56
CA ILE A 1049 -33.98 42.38 51.25
C ILE A 1049 -34.98 42.06 50.13
N ASN A 1050 -36.22 41.69 50.44
CA ASN A 1050 -37.25 41.43 49.43
C ASN A 1050 -37.83 42.75 48.89
N GLU A 1051 -37.92 43.78 49.74
CA GLU A 1051 -38.30 45.15 49.37
C GLU A 1051 -37.27 45.78 48.42
N LEU A 1052 -35.99 45.39 48.50
CA LEU A 1052 -34.95 45.84 47.57
C LEU A 1052 -35.32 45.54 46.12
N LYS A 1053 -35.88 44.35 45.84
CA LYS A 1053 -36.24 43.97 44.46
C LYS A 1053 -37.34 44.88 43.90
N VAL A 1054 -38.37 45.14 44.69
CA VAL A 1054 -39.48 46.02 44.31
C VAL A 1054 -38.97 47.45 44.12
N PHE A 1055 -38.07 47.91 44.99
CA PHE A 1055 -37.47 49.23 44.88
C PHE A 1055 -36.59 49.36 43.63
N VAL A 1056 -35.81 48.33 43.29
CA VAL A 1056 -34.99 48.29 42.07
C VAL A 1056 -35.86 48.29 40.82
N ASP A 1057 -36.98 47.56 40.81
CA ASP A 1057 -37.92 47.57 39.69
C ASP A 1057 -38.55 48.97 39.49
N LEU A 1058 -38.95 49.63 40.59
CA LEU A 1058 -39.44 51.02 40.57
C LEU A 1058 -38.37 52.02 40.14
N ALA A 1059 -37.14 51.86 40.66
CA ALA A 1059 -36.01 52.72 40.33
C ALA A 1059 -35.58 52.55 38.88
N SER A 1060 -35.65 51.33 38.32
CA SER A 1060 -35.37 51.06 36.90
C SER A 1060 -36.40 51.70 35.97
N ILE A 1061 -37.68 51.78 36.39
CA ILE A 1061 -38.73 52.50 35.63
C ILE A 1061 -38.52 54.02 35.72
N SER A 1062 -38.04 54.52 36.87
CA SER A 1062 -37.80 55.95 37.09
C SER A 1062 -36.46 56.44 36.54
N ALA A 1063 -35.49 55.54 36.34
CA ALA A 1063 -34.19 55.85 35.77
C ALA A 1063 -34.33 56.18 34.27
N GLY A 1064 -33.47 57.07 33.77
CA GLY A 1064 -33.42 57.38 32.34
C GLY A 1064 -32.95 56.19 31.49
N GLU A 1065 -33.11 56.28 30.17
CA GLU A 1065 -32.72 55.20 29.24
C GLU A 1065 -31.21 55.11 28.98
N ASN A 1066 -30.39 55.97 29.58
CA ASN A 1066 -28.94 55.97 29.39
C ASN A 1066 -28.27 54.89 30.26
N ASP A 1067 -27.24 54.24 29.71
CA ASP A 1067 -26.48 53.18 30.40
C ASP A 1067 -26.02 53.58 31.80
N MET A 1068 -25.56 54.84 32.00
CA MET A 1068 -25.14 55.32 33.33
C MET A 1068 -26.28 55.36 34.37
N ASP A 1069 -27.50 55.67 33.95
CA ASP A 1069 -28.64 55.75 34.87
C ASP A 1069 -29.14 54.34 35.23
N VAL A 1070 -29.08 53.40 34.28
CA VAL A 1070 -29.35 51.97 34.53
C VAL A 1070 -28.28 51.36 35.43
N ASP A 1071 -27.00 51.66 35.17
CA ASP A 1071 -25.87 51.18 35.97
C ASP A 1071 -25.93 51.69 37.40
N ARG A 1072 -26.44 52.90 37.68
CA ARG A 1072 -26.66 53.36 39.06
C ARG A 1072 -27.64 52.48 39.82
N VAL A 1073 -28.70 52.02 39.16
CA VAL A 1073 -29.68 51.12 39.79
C VAL A 1073 -29.07 49.74 40.04
N ALA A 1074 -28.24 49.24 39.11
CA ALA A 1074 -27.48 48.00 39.28
C ALA A 1074 -26.43 48.11 40.41
N CYS A 1075 -25.68 49.21 40.47
CA CYS A 1075 -24.72 49.50 41.54
C CYS A 1075 -25.39 49.56 42.90
N PHE A 1076 -26.57 50.20 43.00
CA PHE A 1076 -27.35 50.21 44.23
C PHE A 1076 -27.81 48.81 44.64
N HIS A 1077 -28.35 48.03 43.70
CA HIS A 1077 -28.75 46.63 43.93
C HIS A 1077 -27.58 45.80 44.46
N ASP A 1078 -26.46 45.80 43.73
CA ASP A 1078 -25.29 44.97 44.04
C ASP A 1078 -24.66 45.38 45.38
N THR A 1079 -24.64 46.68 45.68
CA THR A 1079 -24.17 47.22 46.95
C THR A 1079 -25.03 46.72 48.11
N VAL A 1080 -26.34 46.97 48.07
CA VAL A 1080 -27.23 46.59 49.18
C VAL A 1080 -27.27 45.06 49.34
N HIS A 1081 -27.18 44.32 48.23
CA HIS A 1081 -27.09 42.87 48.25
C HIS A 1081 -25.75 42.38 48.84
N GLY A 1082 -24.62 42.94 48.43
CA GLY A 1082 -23.30 42.55 48.91
C GLY A 1082 -23.08 42.86 50.39
N TYR A 1083 -23.59 44.00 50.87
CA TYR A 1083 -23.54 44.39 52.29
C TYR A 1083 -24.71 43.86 53.12
N SER A 1084 -25.63 43.08 52.53
CA SER A 1084 -26.85 42.58 53.21
C SER A 1084 -26.58 41.90 54.55
N SER A 1085 -25.47 41.14 54.65
CA SER A 1085 -25.06 40.46 55.89
C SER A 1085 -24.71 41.41 57.05
N LEU A 1086 -24.33 42.65 56.78
CA LEU A 1086 -24.11 43.67 57.80
C LEU A 1086 -25.34 44.58 57.98
N LEU A 1087 -26.10 44.83 56.92
CA LEU A 1087 -27.26 45.72 56.94
C LEU A 1087 -28.51 45.08 57.59
N TYR A 1088 -28.77 43.81 57.29
CA TYR A 1088 -30.02 43.13 57.67
C TYR A 1088 -29.83 41.96 58.64
N ASP A 1089 -28.73 41.20 58.57
CA ASP A 1089 -28.52 40.05 59.47
C ASP A 1089 -28.10 40.48 60.89
N LEU A 1090 -27.50 41.66 61.06
CA LEU A 1090 -27.05 42.17 62.36
C LEU A 1090 -28.18 42.91 63.10
N ARG A 1091 -28.43 42.48 64.34
CA ARG A 1091 -29.36 43.15 65.24
C ARG A 1091 -28.62 44.17 66.09
N GLN A 1092 -29.36 45.11 66.68
CA GLN A 1092 -28.76 46.12 67.55
C GLN A 1092 -28.04 45.49 68.77
N GLU A 1093 -28.45 44.30 69.21
CA GLU A 1093 -27.81 43.60 70.34
C GLU A 1093 -26.61 42.71 69.93
N SER A 1094 -26.26 42.63 68.63
CA SER A 1094 -25.18 41.76 68.13
C SER A 1094 -23.80 42.20 68.64
N GLY A 1095 -23.00 41.24 69.14
CA GLY A 1095 -21.63 41.44 69.64
C GLY A 1095 -20.52 41.12 68.62
N PHE A 1096 -19.26 41.15 69.05
CA PHE A 1096 -18.08 40.99 68.21
C PHE A 1096 -18.03 39.65 67.45
N GLU A 1097 -18.43 38.54 68.09
CA GLU A 1097 -18.44 37.24 67.41
C GLU A 1097 -19.47 37.17 66.27
N ASP A 1098 -20.67 37.74 66.48
CA ASP A 1098 -21.70 37.79 65.45
C ASP A 1098 -21.27 38.69 64.30
N PHE A 1099 -20.66 39.84 64.62
CA PHE A 1099 -20.06 40.73 63.63
C PHE A 1099 -19.01 40.00 62.78
N MET A 1100 -18.05 39.31 63.41
CA MET A 1100 -17.04 38.53 62.69
C MET A 1100 -17.64 37.38 61.86
N ARG A 1101 -18.76 36.80 62.29
CA ARG A 1101 -19.49 35.78 61.51
C ARG A 1101 -20.15 36.38 60.27
N CYS A 1102 -20.77 37.56 60.38
CA CYS A 1102 -21.35 38.27 59.24
C CYS A 1102 -20.28 38.76 58.26
N LEU A 1103 -19.12 39.19 58.76
CA LEU A 1103 -17.98 39.54 57.91
C LEU A 1103 -17.57 38.40 56.99
N LYS A 1104 -17.64 37.13 57.41
CA LYS A 1104 -17.35 35.99 56.53
C LYS A 1104 -18.29 35.92 55.31
N LYS A 1105 -19.53 36.37 55.44
CA LYS A 1105 -20.47 36.47 54.31
C LYS A 1105 -20.13 37.67 53.43
N LEU A 1106 -19.82 38.83 54.03
CA LEU A 1106 -19.34 40.00 53.29
C LEU A 1106 -18.07 39.69 52.48
N TRP A 1107 -17.13 38.93 53.05
CA TRP A 1107 -15.92 38.53 52.34
C TRP A 1107 -16.22 37.68 51.13
N ARG A 1108 -17.20 36.78 51.18
CA ARG A 1108 -17.63 36.03 49.99
C ARG A 1108 -18.22 36.94 48.92
N ALA A 1109 -18.98 37.96 49.32
CA ALA A 1109 -19.54 38.94 48.40
C ALA A 1109 -18.45 39.83 47.77
N LEU A 1110 -17.47 40.26 48.57
CA LEU A 1110 -16.32 41.04 48.10
C LEU A 1110 -15.38 40.23 47.21
N ASP A 1111 -15.15 38.95 47.55
CA ASP A 1111 -14.35 38.04 46.73
C ASP A 1111 -15.07 37.72 45.39
N SER A 1112 -16.41 37.82 45.33
CA SER A 1112 -17.18 37.69 44.08
C SER A 1112 -17.27 39.00 43.27
N ASP A 1113 -17.17 40.15 43.93
CA ASP A 1113 -17.19 41.47 43.32
C ASP A 1113 -16.21 42.40 44.04
N GLU A 1114 -14.97 42.47 43.53
CA GLU A 1114 -13.91 43.30 44.12
C GLU A 1114 -14.24 44.80 44.07
N ASN A 1115 -15.18 45.22 43.20
CA ASN A 1115 -15.60 46.61 43.08
C ASN A 1115 -16.74 46.98 44.04
N LEU A 1116 -17.21 46.06 44.88
CA LEU A 1116 -18.27 46.30 45.86
C LEU A 1116 -18.06 47.57 46.74
N PRO A 1117 -16.83 47.91 47.21
CA PRO A 1117 -16.61 49.15 47.94
C PRO A 1117 -16.75 50.41 47.06
N LYS A 1118 -16.38 50.33 45.79
CA LYS A 1118 -16.53 51.44 44.83
C LYS A 1118 -18.00 51.65 44.46
N LYS A 1119 -18.76 50.55 44.28
CA LYS A 1119 -20.19 50.59 44.00
C LYS A 1119 -21.00 51.23 45.14
N LEU A 1120 -20.52 51.11 46.39
CA LEU A 1120 -21.15 51.75 47.56
C LEU A 1120 -21.03 53.28 47.55
N VAL A 1121 -19.96 53.81 46.94
CA VAL A 1121 -19.69 55.26 46.89
C VAL A 1121 -20.24 55.91 45.61
N SER A 1122 -20.34 55.11 44.54
CA SER A 1122 -20.88 55.53 43.23
C SER A 1122 -22.39 55.68 43.25
#